data_AF-E9AHR9-F1
#
_entry.id   AF-E9AHR9-F1
#
_cell.length_a   1.000
_cell.length_b   1.000
_cell.length_c   1.000
_cell.angle_alpha   90.00
_cell.angle_beta   90.00
_cell.angle_gamma   90.00
#
_symmetry.space_group_name_H-M   'P 1'
#
loop_
_entity.id
_entity.type
_entity.pdbx_description
1 polymer ?
#
loop_
_entity_poly.entity_id
_entity_poly.type
_entity_poly.pdbx_seq_one_letter_code
_entity_poly.pdbx_strand_id
1 'polypeptide(L)'
;MITNPGPLRVAYSPDYLDWLYRAYRSKLKYTDERKKAEEVFNGLLLTKQADEEGPAAAAALPGAPPPGQTLRPRHSVRRQAGEARRAVAQAKLDALAKQQGMLDLFERQPQFPAIHIDKAARCHVVELFKEMVLDRAWKPEEVWDKALLYRAILAERQASYPASYRYILDTAQGVNLAPRESGISDTGSNGSSVDARSSNESAGGIVGQSTLVIPREDDYMYFVYLVRRYYIDNAVEGHVVLRCHRQPNASELLFSHPPPKDEQEVLRSLYRPGTATATQGKDASVKAQDGAAAAPQQRPSGVATIARPRPPSSYPPIEALWRCEENEALLRVLVFGELNLLVSENPFVRFPKAQAYLTRPSSSTPAPGAAGSSVEGADGYGGPHQQRRGGGHRGIGSEGGISLSSVIAEKRGHLLAPLSRNVAMMIDSRANDVRRLQQRYEREDTASFQKMLRGSAQVEENPGLYSAYSDWSYFNPRAVRAEERDALSRQTVAALKTYDEASRDIYRVGFEEAEARSAFRPVEGKNNAPSYVPTLPHFVALVKKDPHVSFLSHVALPEEYNTASHAAAGVSEKHQLEKLVVQLARALYRMALEFHKERLRRVNRQKVQVAASLLDRFMTERWRVHCVAHPSSEGVRDMARRFSAYVPFEGRILDESGFPTDARMEDYERWMAAPSV
;
A
#
# COMPACT_ATOMS: atom_id res chain seq x y z
N MET A 1 -14.66 -32.02 -5.51
CA MET A 1 -14.73 -31.21 -4.27
C MET A 1 -14.15 -29.80 -4.45
N ILE A 2 -12.94 -29.65 -4.99
CA ILE A 2 -12.28 -28.33 -5.11
C ILE A 2 -12.58 -27.54 -6.40
N THR A 3 -13.19 -28.19 -7.40
CA THR A 3 -13.54 -27.55 -8.67
C THR A 3 -14.85 -26.78 -8.52
N ASN A 4 -14.79 -25.46 -8.70
CA ASN A 4 -15.99 -24.62 -8.65
C ASN A 4 -16.93 -24.94 -9.83
N PRO A 5 -18.24 -25.11 -9.59
CA PRO A 5 -19.22 -25.28 -10.67
C PRO A 5 -19.49 -23.96 -11.41
N GLY A 6 -19.25 -22.82 -10.77
CA GLY A 6 -19.50 -21.48 -11.30
C GLY A 6 -18.58 -21.06 -12.46
N PRO A 7 -18.67 -19.78 -12.89
CA PRO A 7 -18.01 -19.29 -14.11
C PRO A 7 -16.48 -19.14 -13.99
N LEU A 8 -15.94 -19.23 -12.78
CA LEU A 8 -14.51 -19.10 -12.49
C LEU A 8 -13.87 -20.45 -12.16
N ARG A 9 -12.84 -20.84 -12.93
CA ARG A 9 -12.02 -22.02 -12.64
C ARG A 9 -10.65 -21.58 -12.11
N VAL A 10 -10.41 -21.84 -10.83
CA VAL A 10 -9.12 -21.58 -10.17
C VAL A 10 -8.21 -22.79 -10.38
N ALA A 11 -7.01 -22.55 -10.91
CA ALA A 11 -5.91 -23.50 -10.90
C ALA A 11 -5.09 -23.33 -9.62
N TYR A 12 -4.45 -24.41 -9.19
CA TYR A 12 -3.68 -24.45 -7.95
C TYR A 12 -2.28 -25.00 -8.22
N SER A 13 -1.29 -24.52 -7.46
CA SER A 13 0.02 -25.15 -7.45
C SER A 13 -0.06 -26.56 -6.83
N PRO A 14 0.80 -27.50 -7.25
CA PRO A 14 0.85 -28.84 -6.64
C PRO A 14 1.10 -28.80 -5.13
N ASP A 15 1.95 -27.88 -4.68
CA ASP A 15 2.30 -27.70 -3.27
C ASP A 15 1.09 -27.24 -2.43
N TYR A 16 0.36 -26.24 -2.91
CA TYR A 16 -0.86 -25.79 -2.24
C TYR A 16 -1.94 -26.88 -2.20
N LEU A 17 -2.05 -27.70 -3.25
CA LEU A 17 -2.98 -28.83 -3.25
C LEU A 17 -2.60 -29.90 -2.23
N ASP A 18 -1.32 -30.21 -2.07
CA ASP A 18 -0.85 -31.15 -1.04
C ASP A 18 -1.15 -30.59 0.37
N TRP A 19 -0.80 -29.33 0.62
CA TRP A 19 -1.13 -28.66 1.87
C TRP A 19 -2.64 -28.71 2.17
N LEU A 20 -3.48 -28.34 1.20
CA LEU A 20 -4.94 -28.33 1.36
C LEU A 20 -5.48 -29.75 1.61
N TYR A 21 -4.90 -30.76 0.96
CA TYR A 21 -5.28 -32.16 1.15
C TYR A 21 -4.93 -32.66 2.55
N ARG A 22 -3.74 -32.33 3.06
CA ARG A 22 -3.34 -32.63 4.44
C ARG A 22 -4.25 -31.93 5.43
N ALA A 23 -4.57 -30.66 5.22
CA ALA A 23 -5.49 -29.90 6.06
C ALA A 23 -6.89 -30.51 6.07
N TYR A 24 -7.39 -30.96 4.92
CA TYR A 24 -8.67 -31.65 4.80
C TYR A 24 -8.69 -32.96 5.59
N ARG A 25 -7.67 -33.81 5.44
CA ARG A 25 -7.54 -35.06 6.21
C ARG A 25 -7.50 -34.79 7.72
N SER A 26 -6.73 -33.80 8.16
CA SER A 26 -6.64 -33.41 9.57
C SER A 26 -7.99 -32.91 10.10
N LYS A 27 -8.75 -32.15 9.30
CA LYS A 27 -10.09 -31.68 9.66
C LYS A 27 -11.07 -32.84 9.84
N LEU A 28 -11.08 -33.81 8.92
CA LEU A 28 -11.92 -35.02 9.04
C LEU A 28 -11.57 -35.81 10.32
N LYS A 29 -10.28 -36.04 10.56
CA LYS A 29 -9.82 -36.73 11.78
C LYS A 29 -10.29 -36.00 13.04
N TYR A 30 -10.13 -34.68 13.08
CA TYR A 30 -10.59 -33.86 14.21
C TYR A 30 -12.11 -33.98 14.43
N THR A 31 -12.92 -33.92 13.37
CA THR A 31 -14.38 -34.05 13.48
C THR A 31 -14.79 -35.45 13.93
N ASP A 32 -14.12 -36.50 13.46
CA ASP A 32 -14.42 -37.88 13.82
C ASP A 32 -14.05 -38.17 15.28
N GLU A 33 -12.87 -37.73 15.74
CA GLU A 33 -12.43 -37.88 17.13
C GLU A 33 -13.32 -37.11 18.10
N ARG A 34 -13.72 -35.89 17.72
CA ARG A 34 -14.67 -35.10 18.50
C ARG A 34 -16.02 -35.80 18.63
N LYS A 35 -16.56 -36.33 17.52
CA LYS A 35 -17.83 -37.06 17.53
C LYS A 35 -17.77 -38.34 18.37
N LYS A 36 -16.69 -39.12 18.27
CA LYS A 36 -16.48 -40.32 19.11
C LYS A 36 -16.43 -39.98 20.60
N ALA A 37 -15.73 -38.90 20.97
CA ALA A 37 -15.68 -38.45 22.36
C ALA A 37 -17.08 -38.05 22.87
N GLU A 38 -17.90 -37.43 22.03
CA GLU A 38 -19.28 -37.06 22.35
C GLU A 38 -20.17 -38.27 22.55
N GLU A 39 -20.06 -39.27 21.68
CA GLU A 39 -20.78 -40.55 21.78
C GLU A 39 -20.42 -41.29 23.08
N VAL A 40 -19.13 -41.35 23.43
CA VAL A 40 -18.66 -41.96 24.69
C VAL A 40 -19.21 -41.21 25.90
N PHE A 41 -19.18 -39.87 25.90
CA PHE A 41 -19.68 -39.07 27.00
C PHE A 41 -21.19 -39.20 27.20
N ASN A 42 -21.95 -39.30 26.11
CA ASN A 42 -23.39 -39.56 26.15
C ASN A 42 -23.70 -40.98 26.65
N GLY A 43 -22.89 -41.99 26.27
CA GLY A 43 -23.05 -43.38 26.74
C GLY A 43 -22.71 -43.60 28.22
N LEU A 44 -21.89 -42.74 28.82
CA LEU A 44 -21.51 -42.77 30.25
C LEU A 44 -22.56 -42.12 31.17
N LEU A 45 -23.49 -41.32 30.62
CA LEU A 45 -24.59 -40.72 31.39
C LEU A 45 -25.69 -41.77 31.64
N LEU A 46 -25.59 -42.51 32.74
CA LEU A 46 -26.59 -43.48 33.22
C LEU A 46 -27.95 -42.86 33.64
N THR A 47 -28.16 -41.55 33.44
CA THR A 47 -29.42 -40.87 33.76
C THR A 47 -30.19 -40.56 32.48
N LYS A 48 -31.14 -41.45 32.15
CA LYS A 48 -32.34 -41.08 31.38
C LYS A 48 -33.15 -40.05 32.20
N GLN A 49 -32.73 -38.79 32.25
CA GLN A 49 -33.65 -37.73 32.62
C GLN A 49 -34.44 -37.39 31.36
N ALA A 50 -35.76 -37.58 31.49
CA ALA A 50 -36.72 -37.63 30.41
C ALA A 50 -36.58 -36.48 29.40
N ASP A 51 -36.58 -36.89 28.13
CA ASP A 51 -36.85 -36.09 26.97
C ASP A 51 -38.24 -35.45 27.09
N GLU A 52 -38.31 -34.17 27.45
CA GLU A 52 -39.43 -33.31 27.04
C GLU A 52 -38.86 -32.07 26.34
N GLU A 53 -39.24 -31.95 25.06
CA GLU A 53 -39.19 -30.79 24.17
C GLU A 53 -37.84 -30.34 23.57
N GLY A 54 -37.56 -30.81 22.34
CA GLY A 54 -36.83 -30.04 21.33
C GLY A 54 -35.79 -30.81 20.49
N PRO A 55 -35.99 -31.02 19.17
CA PRO A 55 -35.07 -31.79 18.31
C PRO A 55 -33.73 -31.09 17.97
N ALA A 56 -33.33 -30.06 18.71
CA ALA A 56 -32.11 -29.27 18.43
C ALA A 56 -30.98 -29.48 19.44
N ALA A 57 -31.18 -30.29 20.50
CA ALA A 57 -30.27 -30.37 21.65
C ALA A 57 -29.30 -31.56 21.63
N ALA A 58 -28.97 -32.14 20.48
CA ALA A 58 -27.83 -33.06 20.34
C ALA A 58 -26.57 -32.26 20.00
N ALA A 59 -26.00 -31.53 20.96
CA ALA A 59 -24.99 -30.51 20.69
C ALA A 59 -23.68 -30.74 21.46
N ALA A 60 -22.68 -31.06 20.63
CA ALA A 60 -21.23 -31.20 20.78
C ALA A 60 -20.52 -30.90 22.12
N LEU A 61 -19.57 -31.76 22.49
CA LEU A 61 -18.58 -31.49 23.55
C LEU A 61 -17.72 -30.29 23.12
N PRO A 62 -17.38 -29.37 24.04
CA PRO A 62 -16.53 -28.22 23.73
C PRO A 62 -15.05 -28.58 23.51
N GLY A 63 -14.69 -29.86 23.65
CA GLY A 63 -13.33 -30.38 23.56
C GLY A 63 -12.74 -30.75 24.92
N ALA A 64 -11.52 -31.27 24.92
CA ALA A 64 -10.80 -31.66 26.13
C ALA A 64 -10.49 -30.44 27.02
N PRO A 65 -10.65 -30.56 28.35
CA PRO A 65 -10.33 -29.47 29.26
C PRO A 65 -8.82 -29.15 29.26
N PRO A 66 -8.44 -27.88 29.47
CA PRO A 66 -7.06 -27.52 29.78
C PRO A 66 -6.56 -28.24 31.05
N PRO A 67 -5.24 -28.41 31.20
CA PRO A 67 -4.65 -28.96 32.43
C PRO A 67 -5.15 -28.22 33.68
N GLY A 68 -5.53 -28.97 34.72
CA GLY A 68 -6.01 -28.42 35.99
C GLY A 68 -7.45 -27.87 35.97
N GLN A 69 -8.18 -28.00 34.86
CA GLN A 69 -9.57 -27.54 34.77
C GLN A 69 -10.55 -28.70 34.57
N THR A 70 -11.78 -28.48 35.02
CA THR A 70 -12.90 -29.41 34.90
C THR A 70 -14.00 -28.81 34.04
N LEU A 71 -14.70 -29.65 33.28
CA LEU A 71 -15.80 -29.23 32.43
C LEU A 71 -17.03 -28.85 33.28
N ARG A 72 -17.66 -27.70 33.01
CA ARG A 72 -18.92 -27.33 33.68
C ARG A 72 -20.11 -28.17 33.17
N PRO A 73 -21.20 -28.29 33.95
CA PRO A 73 -22.43 -28.95 33.50
C PRO A 73 -23.02 -28.27 32.26
N ARG A 74 -23.58 -29.07 31.35
CA ARG A 74 -24.08 -28.63 30.03
C ARG A 74 -25.11 -27.51 30.10
N HIS A 75 -26.06 -27.62 31.03
CA HIS A 75 -27.15 -26.64 31.20
C HIS A 75 -26.76 -25.45 32.08
N SER A 76 -25.47 -25.32 32.44
CA SER A 76 -24.99 -24.13 33.14
C SER A 76 -25.02 -22.92 32.22
N VAL A 77 -25.63 -21.82 32.67
CA VAL A 77 -25.68 -20.54 31.95
C VAL A 77 -24.30 -20.11 31.47
N ARG A 78 -23.26 -20.26 32.31
CA ARG A 78 -21.88 -19.93 31.93
C ARG A 78 -21.37 -20.80 30.80
N ARG A 79 -21.60 -22.11 30.87
CA ARG A 79 -21.17 -23.04 29.82
C ARG A 79 -21.87 -22.75 28.50
N GLN A 80 -23.18 -22.55 28.52
CA GLN A 80 -23.95 -22.18 27.31
C GLN A 80 -23.44 -20.86 26.70
N ALA A 81 -23.19 -19.85 27.53
CA ALA A 81 -22.65 -18.57 27.08
C ALA A 81 -21.21 -18.70 26.52
N GLY A 82 -20.39 -19.56 27.12
CA GLY A 82 -19.03 -19.86 26.65
C GLY A 82 -19.02 -20.63 25.33
N GLU A 83 -19.83 -21.69 25.21
CA GLU A 83 -19.99 -22.47 23.98
C GLU A 83 -20.53 -21.59 22.83
N ALA A 84 -21.53 -20.74 23.09
CA ALA A 84 -22.05 -19.80 22.12
C ALA A 84 -20.97 -18.79 21.66
N ARG A 85 -20.22 -18.19 22.59
CA ARG A 85 -19.11 -17.28 22.26
C ARG A 85 -18.03 -17.97 21.44
N ARG A 86 -17.64 -19.20 21.81
CA ARG A 86 -16.65 -19.99 21.09
C ARG A 86 -17.11 -20.32 19.67
N ALA A 87 -18.39 -20.68 19.49
CA ALA A 87 -18.98 -20.94 18.18
C ALA A 87 -18.99 -19.68 17.28
N VAL A 88 -19.41 -18.54 17.82
CA VAL A 88 -19.40 -17.24 17.09
C VAL A 88 -17.97 -16.84 16.72
N ALA A 89 -17.02 -16.96 17.65
CA ALA A 89 -15.61 -16.66 17.41
C ALA A 89 -15.01 -17.56 16.32
N GLN A 90 -15.27 -18.88 16.38
CA GLN A 90 -14.80 -19.82 15.36
C GLN A 90 -15.39 -19.52 13.98
N ALA A 91 -16.70 -19.27 13.90
CA ALA A 91 -17.36 -18.92 12.63
C ALA A 91 -16.76 -17.63 12.02
N LYS A 92 -16.43 -16.65 12.88
CA LYS A 92 -15.75 -15.42 12.46
C LYS A 92 -14.33 -15.69 11.97
N LEU A 93 -13.55 -16.52 12.66
CA LEU A 93 -12.20 -16.90 12.23
C LEU A 93 -12.23 -17.63 10.88
N ASP A 94 -13.16 -18.56 10.68
CA ASP A 94 -13.34 -19.28 9.41
C ASP A 94 -13.70 -18.32 8.26
N ALA A 95 -14.54 -17.30 8.53
CA ALA A 95 -14.89 -16.29 7.54
C ALA A 95 -13.70 -15.38 7.18
N LEU A 96 -12.93 -14.93 8.19
CA LEU A 96 -11.75 -14.09 8.01
C LEU A 96 -10.64 -14.82 7.25
N ALA A 97 -10.42 -16.10 7.55
CA ALA A 97 -9.45 -16.95 6.83
C ALA A 97 -9.82 -17.08 5.35
N LYS A 98 -11.12 -17.25 5.03
CA LYS A 98 -11.61 -17.24 3.64
C LYS A 98 -11.39 -15.89 2.97
N GLN A 99 -11.67 -14.79 3.66
CA GLN A 99 -11.47 -13.44 3.12
C GLN A 99 -9.99 -13.16 2.79
N GLN A 100 -9.07 -13.55 3.67
CA GLN A 100 -7.63 -13.48 3.38
C GLN A 100 -7.25 -14.35 2.17
N GLY A 101 -7.78 -15.57 2.07
CA GLY A 101 -7.57 -16.43 0.89
C GLY A 101 -8.14 -15.83 -0.41
N MET A 102 -9.26 -15.09 -0.33
CA MET A 102 -9.82 -14.38 -1.48
C MET A 102 -8.95 -13.18 -1.91
N LEU A 103 -8.34 -12.48 -0.95
CA LEU A 103 -7.33 -11.46 -1.26
C LEU A 103 -6.13 -12.09 -1.97
N ASP A 104 -5.58 -13.18 -1.45
CA ASP A 104 -4.47 -13.91 -2.08
C ASP A 104 -4.82 -14.37 -3.51
N LEU A 105 -6.05 -14.85 -3.72
CA LEU A 105 -6.53 -15.30 -5.02
C LEU A 105 -6.51 -14.19 -6.06
N PHE A 106 -7.03 -12.99 -5.74
CA PHE A 106 -7.15 -11.87 -6.68
C PHE A 106 -5.95 -10.92 -6.69
N GLU A 107 -5.09 -10.96 -5.66
CA GLU A 107 -3.74 -10.39 -5.69
C GLU A 107 -2.82 -11.19 -6.63
N ARG A 108 -3.21 -12.42 -6.95
CA ARG A 108 -2.49 -13.34 -7.83
C ARG A 108 -1.23 -13.89 -7.17
N GLN A 109 -1.39 -14.36 -5.94
CA GLN A 109 -0.35 -15.09 -5.23
C GLN A 109 0.03 -16.39 -5.97
N PRO A 110 1.32 -16.80 -5.96
CA PRO A 110 1.83 -17.90 -6.80
C PRO A 110 1.12 -19.25 -6.61
N GLN A 111 0.56 -19.51 -5.42
CA GLN A 111 -0.21 -20.73 -5.15
C GLN A 111 -1.46 -20.87 -6.01
N PHE A 112 -1.96 -19.77 -6.57
CA PHE A 112 -3.09 -19.71 -7.50
C PHE A 112 -2.60 -19.32 -8.90
N PRO A 113 -1.92 -20.20 -9.65
CA PRO A 113 -1.21 -19.83 -10.88
C PRO A 113 -2.11 -19.28 -11.99
N ALA A 114 -3.37 -19.72 -12.09
CA ALA A 114 -4.28 -19.27 -13.15
C ALA A 114 -5.73 -19.19 -12.66
N ILE A 115 -6.48 -18.23 -13.19
CA ILE A 115 -7.93 -18.12 -13.04
C ILE A 115 -8.53 -18.05 -14.44
N HIS A 116 -9.23 -19.11 -14.83
CA HIS A 116 -9.86 -19.20 -16.14
C HIS A 116 -11.30 -18.71 -16.12
N ILE A 117 -11.69 -18.05 -17.22
CA ILE A 117 -13.00 -17.42 -17.43
C ILE A 117 -13.73 -18.05 -18.63
N ASP A 118 -13.43 -19.30 -18.96
CA ASP A 118 -13.97 -20.03 -20.12
C ASP A 118 -15.49 -20.25 -20.04
N LYS A 119 -16.05 -20.30 -18.82
CA LYS A 119 -17.49 -20.42 -18.57
C LYS A 119 -18.18 -19.09 -18.25
N ALA A 120 -17.45 -17.98 -18.27
CA ALA A 120 -18.00 -16.68 -17.90
C ALA A 120 -18.88 -16.12 -19.03
N ALA A 121 -20.17 -15.92 -18.75
CA ALA A 121 -21.01 -15.04 -19.56
C ALA A 121 -20.59 -13.57 -19.43
N ARG A 122 -21.02 -12.73 -20.38
CA ARG A 122 -20.69 -11.30 -20.45
C ARG A 122 -20.90 -10.55 -19.12
N CYS A 123 -21.99 -10.83 -18.41
CA CYS A 123 -22.26 -10.21 -17.10
C CYS A 123 -21.12 -10.46 -16.08
N HIS A 124 -20.59 -11.68 -16.00
CA HIS A 124 -19.50 -12.01 -15.08
C HIS A 124 -18.21 -11.30 -15.47
N VAL A 125 -17.92 -11.21 -16.79
CA VAL A 125 -16.71 -10.52 -17.29
C VAL A 125 -16.79 -9.02 -16.99
N VAL A 126 -17.96 -8.41 -17.16
CA VAL A 126 -18.19 -6.99 -16.84
C VAL A 126 -18.03 -6.71 -15.35
N GLU A 127 -18.58 -7.55 -14.47
CA GLU A 127 -18.43 -7.35 -13.01
C GLU A 127 -16.98 -7.57 -12.56
N LEU A 128 -16.30 -8.60 -13.08
CA LEU A 128 -14.86 -8.78 -12.85
C LEU A 128 -14.05 -7.57 -13.33
N PHE A 129 -14.38 -7.02 -14.49
CA PHE A 129 -13.72 -5.83 -15.02
C PHE A 129 -13.90 -4.61 -14.10
N LYS A 130 -15.13 -4.35 -13.65
CA LYS A 130 -15.43 -3.20 -12.78
C LYS A 130 -14.64 -3.29 -11.48
N GLU A 131 -14.79 -4.39 -10.75
CA GLU A 131 -14.17 -4.57 -9.43
C GLU A 131 -12.64 -4.70 -9.49
N MET A 132 -12.10 -5.33 -10.55
CA MET A 132 -10.68 -5.67 -10.60
C MET A 132 -9.82 -4.68 -11.37
N VAL A 133 -10.40 -3.95 -12.32
CA VAL A 133 -9.66 -3.05 -13.20
C VAL A 133 -10.17 -1.63 -13.07
N LEU A 134 -11.46 -1.39 -13.30
CA LEU A 134 -12.01 -0.04 -13.41
C LEU A 134 -11.89 0.72 -12.09
N ASP A 135 -12.31 0.12 -10.98
CA ASP A 135 -12.29 0.76 -9.65
C ASP A 135 -10.87 1.07 -9.15
N ARG A 136 -9.85 0.43 -9.76
CA ARG A 136 -8.44 0.57 -9.39
C ARG A 136 -7.65 1.47 -10.36
N ALA A 137 -8.18 1.75 -11.55
CA ALA A 137 -7.50 2.54 -12.56
C ALA A 137 -7.56 4.04 -12.23
N TRP A 138 -6.43 4.74 -12.35
CA TRP A 138 -6.40 6.19 -12.15
C TRP A 138 -6.88 6.95 -13.40
N LYS A 139 -6.57 6.42 -14.60
CA LYS A 139 -6.98 7.02 -15.87
C LYS A 139 -7.65 5.98 -16.78
N PRO A 140 -8.71 6.34 -17.51
CA PRO A 140 -9.38 5.43 -18.44
C PRO A 140 -8.46 4.98 -19.61
N GLU A 141 -7.57 5.85 -20.07
CA GLU A 141 -6.63 5.53 -21.16
C GLU A 141 -5.69 4.37 -20.81
N GLU A 142 -5.26 4.27 -19.56
CA GLU A 142 -4.37 3.19 -19.10
C GLU A 142 -5.05 1.83 -19.22
N VAL A 143 -6.38 1.78 -19.12
CA VAL A 143 -7.16 0.55 -19.26
C VAL A 143 -7.16 0.07 -20.71
N TRP A 144 -7.30 0.99 -21.66
CA TRP A 144 -7.21 0.70 -23.10
C TRP A 144 -5.80 0.27 -23.49
N ASP A 145 -4.78 1.01 -23.06
CA ASP A 145 -3.37 0.64 -23.31
C ASP A 145 -3.07 -0.79 -22.83
N LYS A 146 -3.57 -1.11 -21.63
CA LYS A 146 -3.40 -2.41 -21.01
C LYS A 146 -4.12 -3.53 -21.77
N ALA A 147 -5.33 -3.29 -22.25
CA ALA A 147 -6.08 -4.25 -23.06
C ALA A 147 -5.35 -4.58 -24.37
N LEU A 148 -4.91 -3.54 -25.09
CA LEU A 148 -4.19 -3.69 -26.36
C LEU A 148 -2.81 -4.33 -26.17
N LEU A 149 -2.09 -3.97 -25.09
CA LEU A 149 -0.82 -4.60 -24.75
C LEU A 149 -0.98 -6.08 -24.41
N TYR A 150 -1.98 -6.45 -23.60
CA TYR A 150 -2.23 -7.85 -23.26
C TYR A 150 -2.61 -8.67 -24.48
N ARG A 151 -3.37 -8.09 -25.42
CA ARG A 151 -3.62 -8.73 -26.72
C ARG A 151 -2.32 -8.96 -27.49
N ALA A 152 -1.44 -7.95 -27.56
CA ALA A 152 -0.17 -8.05 -28.26
C ALA A 152 0.76 -9.12 -27.64
N ILE A 153 0.83 -9.19 -26.30
CA ILE A 153 1.59 -10.22 -25.58
C ILE A 153 1.02 -11.61 -25.86
N LEU A 154 -0.31 -11.80 -25.79
CA LEU A 154 -0.94 -13.09 -26.06
C LEU A 154 -0.67 -13.57 -27.50
N ALA A 155 -0.75 -12.68 -28.49
CA ALA A 155 -0.50 -13.01 -29.88
C ALA A 155 0.98 -13.38 -30.13
N GLU A 156 1.92 -12.59 -29.60
CA GLU A 156 3.35 -12.80 -29.85
C GLU A 156 3.92 -14.00 -29.06
N ARG A 157 3.33 -14.35 -27.91
CA ARG A 157 3.76 -15.47 -27.04
C ARG A 157 2.88 -16.71 -27.14
N GLN A 158 2.04 -16.79 -28.18
CA GLN A 158 1.07 -17.88 -28.34
C GLN A 158 1.69 -19.28 -28.19
N ALA A 159 2.89 -19.50 -28.73
CA ALA A 159 3.55 -20.80 -28.74
C ALA A 159 4.03 -21.30 -27.36
N SER A 160 4.25 -20.41 -26.39
CA SER A 160 4.76 -20.78 -25.06
C SER A 160 3.66 -21.09 -24.03
N TYR A 161 2.41 -20.73 -24.33
CA TYR A 161 1.33 -20.90 -23.36
C TYR A 161 0.84 -22.35 -23.24
N PRO A 162 0.38 -22.76 -22.05
CA PRO A 162 -0.17 -24.10 -21.85
C PRO A 162 -1.47 -24.30 -22.65
N ALA A 163 -1.79 -25.56 -22.95
CA ALA A 163 -3.00 -25.92 -23.71
C ALA A 163 -4.31 -25.39 -23.08
N SER A 164 -4.32 -25.15 -21.76
CA SER A 164 -5.48 -24.57 -21.04
C SER A 164 -5.79 -23.12 -21.43
N TYR A 165 -4.91 -22.43 -22.17
CA TYR A 165 -5.09 -21.04 -22.62
C TYR A 165 -5.67 -20.94 -24.04
N ARG A 166 -5.88 -22.05 -24.76
CA ARG A 166 -6.37 -22.04 -26.15
C ARG A 166 -7.62 -21.17 -26.35
N TYR A 167 -8.60 -21.26 -25.45
CA TYR A 167 -9.85 -20.51 -25.54
C TYR A 167 -9.65 -18.97 -25.57
N ILE A 168 -8.65 -18.44 -24.85
CA ILE A 168 -8.40 -17.00 -24.86
C ILE A 168 -7.60 -16.57 -26.09
N LEU A 169 -6.78 -17.48 -26.64
CA LEU A 169 -6.03 -17.21 -27.88
C LEU A 169 -6.98 -17.05 -29.06
N ASP A 170 -7.99 -17.91 -29.17
CA ASP A 170 -9.06 -17.78 -30.17
C ASP A 170 -9.83 -16.47 -29.98
N THR A 171 -10.11 -16.10 -28.72
CA THR A 171 -10.78 -14.82 -28.38
C THR A 171 -9.92 -13.62 -28.77
N ALA A 172 -8.60 -13.67 -28.55
CA ALA A 172 -7.66 -12.59 -28.87
C ALA A 172 -7.53 -12.36 -30.39
N GLN A 173 -7.65 -13.42 -31.19
CA GLN A 173 -7.71 -13.36 -32.65
C GLN A 173 -9.02 -12.73 -33.15
N GLY A 174 -10.14 -13.00 -32.47
CA GLY A 174 -11.46 -12.44 -32.79
C GLY A 174 -11.74 -11.02 -32.28
N VAL A 175 -10.72 -10.29 -31.80
CA VAL A 175 -10.89 -8.89 -31.36
C VAL A 175 -11.12 -7.97 -32.55
N ASN A 176 -12.24 -7.24 -32.53
CA ASN A 176 -12.56 -6.21 -33.51
C ASN A 176 -11.66 -4.98 -33.32
N LEU A 177 -11.19 -4.40 -34.43
CA LEU A 177 -10.42 -3.15 -34.47
C LEU A 177 -10.94 -2.27 -35.61
N ALA A 178 -10.94 -0.95 -35.43
CA ALA A 178 -11.25 -0.04 -36.53
C ALA A 178 -10.11 -0.04 -37.55
N PRO A 179 -10.42 -0.13 -38.86
CA PRO A 179 -9.41 -0.24 -39.92
C PRO A 179 -8.52 1.01 -39.99
N ARG A 180 -7.30 0.84 -40.50
CA ARG A 180 -6.35 1.93 -40.73
C ARG A 180 -6.94 3.01 -41.65
N GLU A 181 -6.83 4.27 -41.25
CA GLU A 181 -7.15 5.40 -42.13
C GLU A 181 -6.14 5.41 -43.28
N SER A 182 -6.61 5.26 -44.53
CA SER A 182 -5.75 5.39 -45.71
C SER A 182 -5.44 6.86 -45.98
N GLY A 183 -4.44 7.38 -45.27
CA GLY A 183 -3.92 8.74 -45.41
C GLY A 183 -3.18 8.95 -46.73
N ILE A 184 -3.84 9.68 -47.61
CA ILE A 184 -3.39 10.24 -48.89
C ILE A 184 -2.06 10.99 -48.72
N SER A 185 -1.14 10.76 -49.65
CA SER A 185 0.11 11.50 -49.80
C SER A 185 -0.17 12.97 -50.12
N ASP A 186 0.09 13.85 -49.16
CA ASP A 186 0.20 15.29 -49.36
C ASP A 186 1.32 15.60 -50.36
N THR A 187 0.93 15.88 -51.61
CA THR A 187 1.75 16.62 -52.57
C THR A 187 0.84 17.64 -53.22
N GLY A 188 1.10 18.91 -52.93
CA GLY A 188 0.18 20.01 -53.17
C GLY A 188 -0.12 20.29 -54.65
N SER A 189 -1.26 20.91 -54.88
CA SER A 189 -1.43 21.98 -55.88
C SER A 189 -2.79 22.65 -55.70
N ASN A 190 -2.75 23.98 -55.63
CA ASN A 190 -3.88 24.91 -55.68
C ASN A 190 -4.77 24.68 -56.91
N GLY A 191 -6.07 24.98 -56.82
CA GLY A 191 -6.88 25.20 -58.03
C GLY A 191 -8.39 25.09 -57.87
N SER A 192 -9.01 26.16 -57.35
CA SER A 192 -10.31 26.73 -57.73
C SER A 192 -11.42 25.87 -58.39
N SER A 193 -12.56 25.85 -57.68
CA SER A 193 -13.87 26.35 -58.14
C SER A 193 -14.88 25.43 -58.87
N VAL A 194 -16.12 25.58 -58.35
CA VAL A 194 -17.45 25.46 -58.97
C VAL A 194 -18.17 24.11 -58.93
N ASP A 195 -19.18 24.07 -58.05
CA ASP A 195 -20.51 23.45 -58.14
C ASP A 195 -20.72 22.16 -58.95
N ALA A 196 -21.21 21.11 -58.28
CA ALA A 196 -22.54 20.57 -58.57
C ALA A 196 -22.95 19.52 -57.53
N ARG A 197 -24.15 19.71 -56.97
CA ARG A 197 -24.93 18.71 -56.23
C ARG A 197 -25.07 17.42 -57.06
N SER A 198 -24.63 16.28 -56.54
CA SER A 198 -25.37 15.03 -56.72
C SER A 198 -25.11 14.06 -55.57
N SER A 199 -26.20 13.69 -54.92
CA SER A 199 -26.40 12.52 -54.07
C SER A 199 -25.59 11.30 -54.52
N ASN A 200 -24.74 10.79 -53.63
CA ASN A 200 -24.50 9.35 -53.50
C ASN A 200 -23.97 9.05 -52.09
N GLU A 201 -24.91 8.67 -51.23
CA GLU A 201 -24.67 7.89 -50.02
C GLU A 201 -24.14 6.52 -50.44
N SER A 202 -22.90 6.19 -50.07
CA SER A 202 -22.47 4.86 -49.59
C SER A 202 -20.95 4.77 -49.52
N ALA A 203 -20.44 4.08 -48.49
CA ALA A 203 -19.05 3.70 -48.23
C ALA A 203 -18.10 4.71 -47.52
N GLY A 204 -18.33 6.03 -47.58
CA GLY A 204 -17.46 7.02 -46.90
C GLY A 204 -17.74 7.29 -45.41
N GLY A 205 -18.97 7.03 -44.93
CA GLY A 205 -19.41 7.37 -43.57
C GLY A 205 -19.23 6.29 -42.50
N ILE A 206 -18.93 5.05 -42.90
CA ILE A 206 -18.91 3.88 -42.00
C ILE A 206 -17.64 3.84 -41.14
N VAL A 207 -16.52 4.36 -41.65
CA VAL A 207 -15.23 4.37 -40.93
C VAL A 207 -15.27 5.30 -39.70
N GLY A 208 -16.01 6.42 -39.78
CA GLY A 208 -16.14 7.37 -38.68
C GLY A 208 -16.93 6.83 -37.47
N GLN A 209 -17.99 6.05 -37.71
CA GLN A 209 -18.84 5.54 -36.61
C GLN A 209 -18.15 4.45 -35.78
N SER A 210 -17.34 3.59 -36.41
CA SER A 210 -16.65 2.49 -35.69
C SER A 210 -15.58 3.00 -34.70
N THR A 211 -14.87 4.07 -35.06
CA THR A 211 -13.81 4.65 -34.21
C THR A 211 -14.32 5.28 -32.90
N LEU A 212 -15.64 5.52 -32.78
CA LEU A 212 -16.26 6.00 -31.55
C LEU A 212 -16.49 4.88 -30.52
N VAL A 213 -16.40 3.62 -30.94
CA VAL A 213 -16.74 2.45 -30.11
C VAL A 213 -15.51 1.55 -29.89
N ILE A 214 -14.66 1.38 -30.90
CA ILE A 214 -13.58 0.38 -30.92
C ILE A 214 -12.23 1.07 -31.18
N PRO A 215 -11.11 0.64 -30.56
CA PRO A 215 -9.78 1.20 -30.82
C PRO A 215 -9.29 0.95 -32.25
N ARG A 216 -8.34 1.77 -32.71
CA ARG A 216 -7.80 1.67 -34.07
C ARG A 216 -6.78 0.55 -34.19
N GLU A 217 -6.65 -0.03 -35.38
CA GLU A 217 -5.62 -1.03 -35.66
C GLU A 217 -4.19 -0.46 -35.50
N ASP A 218 -3.99 0.83 -35.81
CA ASP A 218 -2.71 1.50 -35.59
C ASP A 218 -2.32 1.57 -34.11
N ASP A 219 -3.29 1.75 -33.22
CA ASP A 219 -3.07 1.76 -31.77
C ASP A 219 -2.56 0.40 -31.30
N TYR A 220 -3.18 -0.68 -31.79
CA TYR A 220 -2.73 -2.05 -31.51
C TYR A 220 -1.31 -2.30 -32.02
N MET A 221 -0.99 -1.86 -33.23
CA MET A 221 0.34 -2.07 -33.83
C MET A 221 1.46 -1.34 -33.07
N TYR A 222 1.16 -0.23 -32.38
CA TYR A 222 2.07 0.39 -31.44
C TYR A 222 2.45 -0.52 -30.27
N PHE A 223 1.49 -1.27 -29.70
CA PHE A 223 1.80 -2.21 -28.62
C PHE A 223 2.52 -3.46 -29.11
N VAL A 224 2.22 -3.96 -30.32
CA VAL A 224 3.01 -5.05 -30.93
C VAL A 224 4.47 -4.60 -31.12
N TYR A 225 4.69 -3.36 -31.55
CA TYR A 225 6.01 -2.76 -31.62
C TYR A 225 6.73 -2.74 -30.26
N LEU A 226 6.05 -2.31 -29.19
CA LEU A 226 6.64 -2.31 -27.84
C LEU A 226 7.00 -3.71 -27.36
N VAL A 227 6.10 -4.69 -27.53
CA VAL A 227 6.32 -6.09 -27.16
C VAL A 227 7.55 -6.66 -27.87
N ARG A 228 7.69 -6.43 -29.18
CA ARG A 228 8.82 -6.92 -29.96
C ARG A 228 10.12 -6.19 -29.65
N ARG A 229 10.08 -4.88 -29.42
CA ARG A 229 11.26 -4.04 -29.15
C ARG A 229 11.86 -4.33 -27.78
N TYR A 230 11.02 -4.44 -26.75
CA TYR A 230 11.43 -4.59 -25.35
C TYR A 230 11.29 -6.02 -24.81
N TYR A 231 10.99 -7.00 -25.67
CA TYR A 231 10.88 -8.42 -25.33
C TYR A 231 9.80 -8.73 -24.27
N ILE A 232 8.73 -7.96 -24.21
CA ILE A 232 7.73 -8.07 -23.12
C ILE A 232 7.09 -9.45 -23.12
N ASP A 233 7.23 -10.18 -22.01
CA ASP A 233 6.78 -11.57 -21.89
C ASP A 233 5.53 -11.71 -21.01
N ASN A 234 5.33 -10.78 -20.08
CA ASN A 234 4.31 -10.90 -19.03
C ASN A 234 3.66 -9.53 -18.70
N ALA A 235 2.59 -9.56 -17.90
CA ALA A 235 1.86 -8.37 -17.46
C ALA A 235 2.65 -7.50 -16.48
N VAL A 236 3.64 -8.06 -15.77
CA VAL A 236 4.48 -7.32 -14.82
C VAL A 236 5.42 -6.37 -15.57
N GLU A 237 6.10 -6.86 -16.59
CA GLU A 237 6.91 -6.07 -17.52
C GLU A 237 6.04 -5.12 -18.35
N GLY A 238 4.86 -5.59 -18.76
CA GLY A 238 3.88 -4.75 -19.42
C GLY A 238 3.49 -3.54 -18.56
N HIS A 239 3.27 -3.73 -17.26
CA HIS A 239 3.02 -2.64 -16.32
C HIS A 239 4.17 -1.62 -16.28
N VAL A 240 5.43 -2.09 -16.29
CA VAL A 240 6.61 -1.22 -16.31
C VAL A 240 6.63 -0.36 -17.57
N VAL A 241 6.40 -0.99 -18.73
CA VAL A 241 6.42 -0.31 -20.03
C VAL A 241 5.27 0.69 -20.15
N LEU A 242 4.05 0.34 -19.76
CA LEU A 242 2.88 1.22 -19.80
C LEU A 242 3.07 2.51 -19.00
N ARG A 243 3.67 2.41 -17.83
CA ARG A 243 3.95 3.57 -16.98
C ARG A 243 5.03 4.50 -17.53
N CYS A 244 5.98 3.98 -18.32
CA CYS A 244 7.14 4.73 -18.78
C CYS A 244 7.03 5.20 -20.24
N HIS A 245 6.28 4.51 -21.12
CA HIS A 245 6.40 4.74 -22.56
C HIS A 245 5.90 6.10 -23.05
N ARG A 246 5.06 6.80 -22.27
CA ARG A 246 4.60 8.17 -22.58
C ARG A 246 5.50 9.26 -22.01
N GLN A 247 6.50 8.91 -21.20
CA GLN A 247 7.40 9.88 -20.59
C GLN A 247 8.39 10.43 -21.62
N PRO A 248 8.84 11.70 -21.49
CA PRO A 248 9.81 12.29 -22.42
C PRO A 248 11.15 11.53 -22.44
N ASN A 249 11.53 10.93 -21.32
CA ASN A 249 12.73 10.11 -21.14
C ASN A 249 12.46 8.59 -21.27
N ALA A 250 11.41 8.18 -21.98
CA ALA A 250 11.03 6.77 -22.12
C ALA A 250 12.16 5.88 -22.63
N SER A 251 13.00 6.37 -23.56
CA SER A 251 14.15 5.62 -24.09
C SER A 251 15.21 5.31 -23.03
N GLU A 252 15.40 6.20 -22.05
CA GLU A 252 16.35 6.00 -20.96
C GLU A 252 15.76 5.08 -19.89
N LEU A 253 14.49 5.30 -19.51
CA LEU A 253 13.81 4.50 -18.50
C LEU A 253 13.64 3.04 -18.94
N LEU A 254 13.28 2.82 -20.21
CA LEU A 254 13.01 1.50 -20.79
C LEU A 254 14.24 0.88 -21.46
N PHE A 255 15.43 1.44 -21.26
CA PHE A 255 16.65 0.78 -21.71
C PHE A 255 16.81 -0.55 -20.97
N SER A 256 16.58 -1.65 -21.70
CA SER A 256 16.45 -2.97 -21.12
C SER A 256 17.76 -3.76 -21.08
N HIS A 257 17.79 -4.80 -20.26
CA HIS A 257 18.77 -5.88 -20.26
C HIS A 257 18.03 -7.21 -20.52
N PRO A 258 18.16 -7.84 -21.70
CA PRO A 258 19.03 -7.50 -22.83
C PRO A 258 18.66 -6.17 -23.52
N PRO A 259 19.60 -5.51 -24.22
CA PRO A 259 19.34 -4.26 -24.95
C PRO A 259 18.15 -4.38 -25.90
N PRO A 260 17.32 -3.32 -26.06
CA PRO A 260 16.18 -3.36 -26.97
C PRO A 260 16.60 -3.68 -28.42
N LYS A 261 15.73 -4.36 -29.18
CA LYS A 261 15.98 -4.62 -30.61
C LYS A 261 16.18 -3.33 -31.40
N ASP A 262 16.95 -3.42 -32.48
CA ASP A 262 17.08 -2.31 -33.42
C ASP A 262 15.72 -1.98 -34.03
N GLU A 263 15.42 -0.69 -34.10
CA GLU A 263 14.10 -0.18 -34.46
C GLU A 263 13.74 -0.57 -35.90
N GLN A 264 14.70 -0.53 -36.83
CA GLN A 264 14.46 -0.92 -38.22
C GLN A 264 14.16 -2.41 -38.37
N GLU A 265 14.79 -3.27 -37.56
CA GLU A 265 14.54 -4.71 -37.58
C GLU A 265 13.10 -5.02 -37.13
N VAL A 266 12.67 -4.38 -36.03
CA VAL A 266 11.31 -4.51 -35.52
C VAL A 266 10.29 -4.01 -36.55
N LEU A 267 10.50 -2.83 -37.13
CA LEU A 267 9.60 -2.27 -38.14
C LEU A 267 9.50 -3.15 -39.39
N ARG A 268 10.63 -3.70 -39.88
CA ARG A 268 10.63 -4.67 -40.98
C ARG A 268 9.84 -5.94 -40.64
N SER A 269 9.89 -6.40 -39.39
CA SER A 269 9.12 -7.57 -38.93
C SER A 269 7.61 -7.29 -38.81
N LEU A 270 7.23 -6.05 -38.51
CA LEU A 270 5.83 -5.64 -38.36
C LEU A 270 5.12 -5.51 -39.70
N TYR A 271 5.81 -4.96 -40.70
CA TYR A 271 5.24 -4.63 -42.02
C TYR A 271 5.71 -5.57 -43.14
N ARG A 272 6.24 -6.77 -42.81
CA ARG A 272 6.69 -7.73 -43.81
C ARG A 272 5.50 -8.15 -44.71
N PRO A 273 5.57 -7.92 -46.04
CA PRO A 273 4.57 -8.44 -46.96
C PRO A 273 4.61 -9.97 -46.91
N GLY A 274 3.50 -10.61 -46.50
CA GLY A 274 3.37 -12.08 -46.44
C GLY A 274 3.23 -12.68 -45.04
N THR A 275 3.34 -11.89 -43.95
CA THR A 275 2.95 -12.33 -42.58
C THR A 275 1.66 -11.68 -42.08
N ALA A 276 0.93 -11.00 -42.97
CA ALA A 276 -0.40 -10.46 -42.70
C ALA A 276 -1.45 -11.59 -42.74
N THR A 277 -1.42 -12.46 -41.74
CA THR A 277 -2.47 -13.45 -41.47
C THR A 277 -3.04 -13.19 -40.09
N ALA A 278 -4.19 -12.51 -40.01
CA ALA A 278 -5.21 -12.71 -38.96
C ALA A 278 -6.42 -11.73 -39.09
N THR A 279 -6.71 -11.14 -40.24
CA THR A 279 -7.95 -10.34 -40.45
C THR A 279 -8.72 -10.64 -41.73
N GLN A 280 -8.34 -11.67 -42.51
CA GLN A 280 -9.16 -12.12 -43.63
C GLN A 280 -10.13 -13.23 -43.19
N GLY A 281 -11.41 -12.91 -43.33
CA GLY A 281 -12.54 -13.78 -43.08
C GLY A 281 -12.38 -15.12 -43.80
N LYS A 282 -12.77 -16.15 -43.07
CA LYS A 282 -12.74 -17.55 -43.48
C LYS A 282 -13.91 -17.82 -44.42
N ASP A 283 -13.86 -17.28 -45.64
CA ASP A 283 -14.70 -17.68 -46.77
C ASP A 283 -14.02 -17.23 -48.08
N ALA A 284 -13.93 -18.14 -49.04
CA ALA A 284 -13.35 -18.02 -50.39
C ALA A 284 -11.81 -18.09 -50.50
N SER A 285 -11.29 -19.28 -50.80
CA SER A 285 -10.85 -19.59 -52.17
C SER A 285 -10.12 -20.93 -52.23
N VAL A 286 -10.84 -21.92 -52.77
CA VAL A 286 -10.31 -23.15 -53.34
C VAL A 286 -9.87 -22.79 -54.77
N LYS A 287 -8.64 -23.19 -55.14
CA LYS A 287 -7.95 -23.06 -56.46
C LYS A 287 -7.02 -21.85 -56.62
N ALA A 288 -5.73 -22.10 -56.41
CA ALA A 288 -4.66 -21.64 -57.31
C ALA A 288 -3.39 -22.45 -57.02
N GLN A 289 -3.32 -23.60 -57.68
CA GLN A 289 -2.10 -24.38 -57.86
C GLN A 289 -1.35 -23.80 -59.07
N ASP A 290 -0.02 -23.87 -59.00
CA ASP A 290 0.93 -23.84 -60.12
C ASP A 290 1.15 -22.50 -60.86
N GLY A 291 2.34 -21.93 -60.65
CA GLY A 291 2.82 -20.76 -61.38
C GLY A 291 4.16 -20.22 -60.88
N ALA A 292 5.12 -21.10 -60.60
CA ALA A 292 6.51 -20.69 -60.40
C ALA A 292 7.12 -20.31 -61.77
N ALA A 293 7.14 -19.01 -62.09
CA ALA A 293 7.91 -18.49 -63.22
C ALA A 293 8.45 -17.10 -62.90
N ALA A 294 9.76 -16.99 -63.10
CA ALA A 294 10.63 -15.85 -62.89
C ALA A 294 10.07 -14.50 -63.39
N ALA A 295 10.10 -13.50 -62.52
CA ALA A 295 10.07 -12.09 -62.91
C ALA A 295 11.25 -11.35 -62.21
N PRO A 296 11.91 -10.42 -62.91
CA PRO A 296 13.25 -9.98 -62.57
C PRO A 296 13.28 -9.06 -61.34
N GLN A 297 14.34 -9.21 -60.54
CA GLN A 297 14.69 -8.34 -59.43
C GLN A 297 14.95 -6.90 -59.93
N GLN A 298 13.92 -6.05 -59.94
CA GLN A 298 14.12 -4.61 -59.84
C GLN A 298 14.33 -4.27 -58.35
N ARG A 299 15.57 -3.97 -57.98
CA ARG A 299 15.91 -3.34 -56.70
C ARG A 299 15.26 -1.94 -56.66
N PRO A 300 14.34 -1.64 -55.73
CA PRO A 300 14.07 -0.25 -55.42
C PRO A 300 15.25 0.27 -54.58
N SER A 301 16.19 0.95 -55.23
CA SER A 301 17.20 1.76 -54.55
C SER A 301 16.52 3.00 -53.98
N GLY A 302 16.00 2.85 -52.77
CA GLY A 302 15.42 3.92 -51.98
C GLY A 302 14.94 3.28 -50.68
N VAL A 303 15.74 3.40 -49.61
CA VAL A 303 15.32 2.92 -48.28
C VAL A 303 14.19 3.84 -47.82
N ALA A 304 12.96 3.51 -48.19
CA ALA A 304 11.78 4.13 -47.60
C ALA A 304 11.82 3.81 -46.10
N THR A 305 12.18 4.81 -45.29
CA THR A 305 12.17 4.71 -43.84
C THR A 305 10.75 4.43 -43.38
N ILE A 306 10.49 3.19 -42.95
CA ILE A 306 9.19 2.80 -42.36
C ILE A 306 8.98 3.67 -41.12
N ALA A 307 7.86 4.40 -41.07
CA ALA A 307 7.57 5.28 -39.94
C ALA A 307 7.27 4.46 -38.67
N ARG A 308 7.79 4.91 -37.53
CA ARG A 308 7.50 4.33 -36.21
C ARG A 308 6.00 4.51 -35.87
N PRO A 309 5.29 3.45 -35.42
CA PRO A 309 3.95 3.60 -34.86
C PRO A 309 3.95 4.62 -33.72
N ARG A 310 3.00 5.55 -33.73
CA ARG A 310 2.88 6.58 -32.69
C ARG A 310 2.11 6.03 -31.49
N PRO A 311 2.41 6.48 -30.26
CA PRO A 311 1.56 6.19 -29.12
C PRO A 311 0.14 6.70 -29.40
N PRO A 312 -0.91 5.96 -28.99
CA PRO A 312 -2.30 6.39 -29.16
C PRO A 312 -2.54 7.74 -28.51
N SER A 313 -3.18 8.67 -29.24
CA SER A 313 -3.49 10.02 -28.75
C SER A 313 -4.78 10.09 -27.94
N SER A 314 -5.71 9.18 -28.22
CA SER A 314 -7.05 9.15 -27.63
C SER A 314 -7.68 7.78 -27.88
N TYR A 315 -8.60 7.39 -26.99
CA TYR A 315 -9.40 6.18 -27.14
C TYR A 315 -10.89 6.53 -27.08
N PRO A 316 -11.77 5.58 -27.47
CA PRO A 316 -13.19 5.66 -27.13
C PRO A 316 -13.41 5.86 -25.62
N PRO A 317 -14.56 6.44 -25.22
CA PRO A 317 -14.95 6.49 -23.80
C PRO A 317 -14.86 5.11 -23.14
N ILE A 318 -14.43 5.05 -21.88
CA ILE A 318 -14.19 3.78 -21.20
C ILE A 318 -15.44 2.90 -21.10
N GLU A 319 -16.62 3.52 -21.13
CA GLU A 319 -17.91 2.85 -21.18
C GLU A 319 -18.06 1.96 -22.41
N ALA A 320 -17.49 2.35 -23.55
CA ALA A 320 -17.56 1.58 -24.78
C ALA A 320 -16.89 0.20 -24.61
N LEU A 321 -15.81 0.11 -23.82
CA LEU A 321 -15.09 -1.15 -23.59
C LEU A 321 -15.96 -2.23 -22.94
N TRP A 322 -16.83 -1.85 -21.99
CA TRP A 322 -17.62 -2.81 -21.21
C TRP A 322 -19.11 -2.82 -21.54
N ARG A 323 -19.66 -1.75 -22.14
CA ARG A 323 -21.07 -1.66 -22.54
C ARG A 323 -21.34 -2.10 -23.98
N CYS A 324 -20.37 -2.04 -24.88
CA CYS A 324 -20.55 -2.42 -26.28
C CYS A 324 -20.19 -3.91 -26.47
N GLU A 325 -20.98 -4.62 -27.28
CA GLU A 325 -20.77 -6.06 -27.54
C GLU A 325 -19.55 -6.29 -28.43
N GLU A 326 -19.26 -5.34 -29.29
CA GLU A 326 -18.14 -5.35 -30.22
C GLU A 326 -16.79 -5.44 -29.49
N ASN A 327 -16.72 -4.96 -28.26
CA ASN A 327 -15.53 -4.97 -27.41
C ASN A 327 -15.45 -6.18 -26.45
N GLU A 328 -16.43 -7.10 -26.46
CA GLU A 328 -16.45 -8.22 -25.50
C GLU A 328 -15.19 -9.08 -25.57
N ALA A 329 -14.68 -9.36 -26.78
CA ALA A 329 -13.46 -10.12 -26.97
C ALA A 329 -12.24 -9.42 -26.33
N LEU A 330 -12.13 -8.10 -26.50
CA LEU A 330 -11.04 -7.30 -25.92
C LEU A 330 -11.17 -7.21 -24.39
N LEU A 331 -12.40 -7.07 -23.88
CA LEU A 331 -12.69 -7.08 -22.46
C LEU A 331 -12.27 -8.41 -21.80
N ARG A 332 -12.57 -9.54 -22.45
CA ARG A 332 -12.13 -10.88 -22.00
C ARG A 332 -10.60 -11.00 -21.99
N VAL A 333 -9.93 -10.49 -23.02
CA VAL A 333 -8.45 -10.45 -23.09
C VAL A 333 -7.86 -9.63 -21.94
N LEU A 334 -8.44 -8.46 -21.63
CA LEU A 334 -8.00 -7.61 -20.54
C LEU A 334 -8.13 -8.32 -19.18
N VAL A 335 -9.32 -8.86 -18.88
CA VAL A 335 -9.57 -9.58 -17.62
C VAL A 335 -8.67 -10.81 -17.51
N PHE A 336 -8.48 -11.54 -18.61
CA PHE A 336 -7.57 -12.68 -18.64
C PHE A 336 -6.13 -12.26 -18.34
N GLY A 337 -5.65 -11.17 -18.95
CA GLY A 337 -4.30 -10.66 -18.74
C GLY A 337 -4.02 -10.32 -17.28
N GLU A 338 -4.97 -9.67 -16.61
CA GLU A 338 -4.88 -9.35 -15.19
C GLU A 338 -4.87 -10.56 -14.25
N LEU A 339 -5.52 -11.65 -14.66
CA LEU A 339 -5.68 -12.84 -13.85
C LEU A 339 -4.59 -13.89 -14.13
N ASN A 340 -3.87 -13.82 -15.24
CA ASN A 340 -3.04 -14.96 -15.66
C ASN A 340 -1.61 -14.58 -16.07
N LEU A 341 -1.40 -13.42 -16.67
CA LEU A 341 -0.10 -13.05 -17.22
C LEU A 341 0.88 -12.51 -16.16
N LEU A 342 0.62 -12.73 -14.86
CA LEU A 342 1.50 -12.29 -13.77
C LEU A 342 2.49 -13.39 -13.40
N VAL A 343 3.76 -13.03 -13.38
CA VAL A 343 4.89 -13.94 -13.13
C VAL A 343 5.74 -13.36 -12.00
N SER A 344 6.38 -14.22 -11.20
CA SER A 344 7.24 -13.85 -10.07
C SER A 344 8.64 -13.34 -10.48
N GLU A 345 8.80 -12.84 -11.70
CA GLU A 345 10.07 -12.27 -12.16
C GLU A 345 10.18 -10.81 -11.69
N ASN A 346 11.40 -10.40 -11.31
CA ASN A 346 11.63 -9.00 -10.96
C ASN A 346 11.86 -8.19 -12.25
N PRO A 347 10.93 -7.30 -12.64
CA PRO A 347 11.03 -6.57 -13.90
C PRO A 347 12.20 -5.58 -13.90
N PHE A 348 12.74 -5.21 -12.73
CA PHE A 348 13.88 -4.29 -12.61
C PHE A 348 15.23 -4.93 -12.95
N VAL A 349 15.28 -6.27 -13.07
CA VAL A 349 16.43 -6.95 -13.68
C VAL A 349 16.47 -6.62 -15.18
N ARG A 350 15.30 -6.61 -15.83
CA ARG A 350 15.16 -6.26 -17.25
C ARG A 350 15.16 -4.75 -17.47
N PHE A 351 14.54 -3.96 -16.61
CA PHE A 351 14.44 -2.50 -16.72
C PHE A 351 15.04 -1.81 -15.47
N PRO A 352 16.37 -1.81 -15.29
CA PRO A 352 17.01 -1.32 -14.07
C PRO A 352 16.76 0.17 -13.82
N LYS A 353 16.72 0.99 -14.89
CA LYS A 353 16.48 2.44 -14.80
C LYS A 353 15.04 2.81 -14.47
N ALA A 354 14.09 1.90 -14.70
CA ALA A 354 12.67 2.13 -14.39
C ALA A 354 12.35 1.97 -12.89
N GLN A 355 13.22 1.35 -12.09
CA GLN A 355 12.96 1.06 -10.68
C GLN A 355 12.67 2.32 -9.86
N ALA A 356 13.54 3.33 -9.96
CA ALA A 356 13.42 4.59 -9.21
C ALA A 356 12.25 5.48 -9.68
N TYR A 357 11.72 5.21 -10.88
CA TYR A 357 10.56 5.91 -11.41
C TYR A 357 9.24 5.26 -10.96
N LEU A 358 9.19 3.91 -10.93
CA LEU A 358 8.01 3.15 -10.56
C LEU A 358 7.84 2.99 -9.05
N THR A 359 8.94 2.77 -8.37
CA THR A 359 9.05 2.66 -6.92
C THR A 359 9.94 3.78 -6.39
N ARG A 360 10.15 3.88 -5.08
CA ARG A 360 11.01 4.94 -4.53
C ARG A 360 12.48 4.69 -4.91
N PRO A 361 13.26 5.73 -5.25
CA PRO A 361 14.70 5.59 -5.44
C PRO A 361 15.36 5.13 -4.13
N SER A 362 16.49 4.42 -4.24
CA SER A 362 17.29 4.12 -3.07
C SER A 362 17.87 5.42 -2.50
N SER A 363 17.87 5.56 -1.17
CA SER A 363 18.43 6.72 -0.48
C SER A 363 19.96 6.85 -0.65
N SER A 364 20.64 5.76 -1.01
CA SER A 364 22.07 5.71 -1.30
C SER A 364 22.41 6.16 -2.72
N THR A 365 21.47 6.14 -3.66
CA THR A 365 21.71 6.53 -5.05
C THR A 365 21.53 8.04 -5.20
N PRO A 366 22.57 8.81 -5.56
CA PRO A 366 22.41 10.23 -5.84
C PRO A 366 21.53 10.42 -7.08
N ALA A 367 20.49 11.24 -6.97
CA ALA A 367 19.64 11.56 -8.11
C ALA A 367 20.45 12.29 -9.20
N PRO A 368 20.46 11.82 -10.46
CA PRO A 368 21.04 12.57 -11.55
C PRO A 368 20.22 13.87 -11.72
N GLY A 369 20.85 15.02 -11.47
CA GLY A 369 20.23 16.34 -11.65
C GLY A 369 19.88 17.13 -10.37
N ALA A 370 20.09 16.57 -9.17
CA ALA A 370 19.94 17.35 -7.93
C ALA A 370 21.10 18.34 -7.68
N ALA A 371 22.15 18.29 -8.51
CA ALA A 371 23.17 19.32 -8.62
C ALA A 371 22.78 20.28 -9.76
N GLY A 372 22.00 21.32 -9.46
CA GLY A 372 21.83 22.43 -10.41
C GLY A 372 20.43 23.01 -10.62
N SER A 373 19.40 22.74 -9.80
CA SER A 373 18.17 23.55 -9.87
C SER A 373 18.39 24.91 -9.19
N SER A 374 19.21 25.75 -9.81
CA SER A 374 19.18 27.19 -9.57
C SER A 374 17.85 27.71 -10.10
N VAL A 375 17.14 28.39 -9.21
CA VAL A 375 16.00 29.24 -9.49
C VAL A 375 16.42 30.27 -10.54
N GLU A 376 15.97 30.10 -11.79
CA GLU A 376 15.91 31.17 -12.79
C GLU A 376 14.44 31.36 -13.17
N GLY A 377 13.93 32.58 -12.95
CA GLY A 377 12.63 33.00 -13.46
C GLY A 377 11.71 33.62 -12.43
N ALA A 378 12.07 34.80 -11.90
CA ALA A 378 11.10 35.82 -11.52
C ALA A 378 11.81 37.17 -11.32
N ASP A 379 11.49 38.09 -12.23
CA ASP A 379 11.44 39.54 -12.03
C ASP A 379 12.75 40.33 -11.98
N GLY A 380 13.06 40.93 -13.13
CA GLY A 380 14.06 41.98 -13.25
C GLY A 380 13.59 43.31 -12.66
N TYR A 381 14.54 44.15 -12.26
CA TYR A 381 14.52 45.60 -12.46
C TYR A 381 15.92 46.19 -12.18
N GLY A 382 16.50 46.76 -13.24
CA GLY A 382 17.53 47.82 -13.33
C GLY A 382 18.56 48.09 -12.23
N GLY A 383 19.84 48.12 -12.63
CA GLY A 383 20.88 48.95 -12.01
C GLY A 383 22.32 48.51 -12.33
N PRO A 384 23.08 49.21 -13.21
CA PRO A 384 24.42 48.77 -13.60
C PRO A 384 25.50 49.43 -12.73
N HIS A 385 26.39 48.64 -12.11
CA HIS A 385 27.64 49.19 -11.58
C HIS A 385 28.87 48.28 -11.80
N GLN A 386 29.68 48.75 -12.75
CA GLN A 386 31.15 48.75 -12.81
C GLN A 386 31.95 47.49 -12.48
N GLN A 387 32.57 46.98 -13.55
CA GLN A 387 33.75 46.13 -13.58
C GLN A 387 34.89 46.65 -12.70
N ARG A 388 35.44 45.78 -11.85
CA ARG A 388 36.87 45.83 -11.48
C ARG A 388 37.51 44.46 -11.71
N ARG A 389 38.41 44.43 -12.70
CA ARG A 389 39.40 43.38 -12.98
C ARG A 389 40.32 43.17 -11.78
N GLY A 390 40.68 41.92 -11.50
CA GLY A 390 41.92 41.62 -10.78
C GLY A 390 41.96 40.24 -10.11
N GLY A 391 42.89 39.39 -10.55
CA GLY A 391 43.45 38.32 -9.71
C GLY A 391 42.96 36.91 -10.00
N GLY A 392 43.71 36.17 -10.83
CA GLY A 392 43.51 34.73 -11.00
C GLY A 392 44.07 33.93 -9.82
N HIS A 393 43.26 33.00 -9.30
CA HIS A 393 43.76 31.81 -8.63
C HIS A 393 43.05 30.57 -9.18
N ARG A 394 43.88 29.65 -9.68
CA ARG A 394 43.53 28.35 -10.25
C ARG A 394 42.85 27.45 -9.23
N GLY A 395 41.86 26.70 -9.73
CA GLY A 395 41.73 25.26 -9.49
C GLY A 395 41.22 24.81 -8.13
N ILE A 396 40.00 24.26 -8.11
CA ILE A 396 39.65 22.92 -7.63
C ILE A 396 38.22 22.67 -8.11
N GLY A 397 37.98 21.50 -8.69
CA GLY A 397 36.74 21.15 -9.39
C GLY A 397 35.48 21.43 -8.59
N SER A 398 34.77 22.50 -8.99
CA SER A 398 33.38 22.70 -8.62
C SER A 398 32.54 21.91 -9.63
N GLU A 399 32.43 20.60 -9.41
CA GLU A 399 31.24 19.89 -9.87
C GLU A 399 30.06 20.58 -9.17
N GLY A 400 29.12 21.12 -9.95
CA GLY A 400 28.15 22.15 -9.57
C GLY A 400 27.07 21.73 -8.56
N GLY A 401 27.46 21.01 -7.50
CA GLY A 401 26.63 20.73 -6.34
C GLY A 401 26.82 21.81 -5.27
N ILE A 402 25.71 22.23 -4.67
CA ILE A 402 25.70 23.08 -3.47
C ILE A 402 26.36 22.31 -2.32
N SER A 403 27.29 22.93 -1.60
CA SER A 403 27.97 22.30 -0.46
C SER A 403 27.01 22.12 0.73
N LEU A 404 27.26 21.13 1.60
CA LEU A 404 26.41 20.93 2.79
C LEU A 404 26.48 22.15 3.71
N SER A 405 27.65 22.76 3.82
CA SER A 405 27.84 24.02 4.57
C SER A 405 26.97 25.16 4.04
N SER A 406 26.76 25.26 2.73
CA SER A 406 25.87 26.26 2.12
C SER A 406 24.41 25.99 2.46
N VAL A 407 23.96 24.74 2.38
CA VAL A 407 22.58 24.36 2.78
C VAL A 407 22.32 24.66 4.26
N ILE A 408 23.32 24.43 5.13
CA ILE A 408 23.20 24.80 6.54
C ILE A 408 23.17 26.32 6.72
N ALA A 409 23.97 27.08 5.95
CA ALA A 409 23.95 28.54 5.99
C ALA A 409 22.57 29.10 5.57
N GLU A 410 21.95 28.55 4.52
CA GLU A 410 20.59 28.91 4.11
C GLU A 410 19.57 28.66 5.23
N LYS A 411 19.61 27.49 5.87
CA LYS A 411 18.70 27.16 6.99
C LYS A 411 18.92 28.00 8.24
N ARG A 412 20.16 28.40 8.52
CA ARG A 412 20.49 29.31 9.63
C ARG A 412 19.91 30.71 9.38
N GLY A 413 19.71 31.08 8.12
CA GLY A 413 19.31 32.42 7.72
C GLY A 413 20.37 33.46 8.07
N HIS A 414 20.05 34.73 7.80
CA HIS A 414 20.94 35.85 8.06
C HIS A 414 20.93 36.33 9.54
N LEU A 415 20.03 35.80 10.38
CA LEU A 415 19.89 36.19 11.79
C LEU A 415 20.92 35.53 12.71
N LEU A 416 21.55 34.45 12.26
CA LEU A 416 22.61 33.76 12.99
C LEU A 416 23.96 34.03 12.33
N ALA A 417 25.02 34.12 13.14
CA ALA A 417 26.37 34.28 12.61
C ALA A 417 26.70 33.15 11.59
N PRO A 418 27.39 33.47 10.49
CA PRO A 418 27.80 32.47 9.51
C PRO A 418 28.71 31.44 10.19
N LEU A 419 28.69 30.21 9.66
CA LEU A 419 29.62 29.17 10.13
C LEU A 419 31.06 29.65 9.93
N SER A 420 31.93 29.42 10.91
CA SER A 420 33.35 29.68 10.71
C SER A 420 33.86 28.84 9.55
N ARG A 421 34.78 29.38 8.75
CA ARG A 421 35.28 28.70 7.55
C ARG A 421 35.86 27.31 7.87
N ASN A 422 36.45 27.14 9.06
CA ASN A 422 36.96 25.86 9.55
C ASN A 422 35.82 24.85 9.78
N VAL A 423 34.72 25.27 10.41
CA VAL A 423 33.54 24.40 10.62
C VAL A 423 32.87 24.07 9.30
N ALA A 424 32.76 25.04 8.38
CA ALA A 424 32.23 24.80 7.04
C ALA A 424 33.06 23.73 6.29
N MET A 425 34.39 23.86 6.29
CA MET A 425 35.29 22.88 5.69
C MET A 425 35.18 21.48 6.33
N MET A 426 35.03 21.39 7.66
CA MET A 426 34.82 20.11 8.35
C MET A 426 33.47 19.46 8.04
N ILE A 427 32.41 20.27 7.88
CA ILE A 427 31.08 19.79 7.49
C ILE A 427 31.14 19.23 6.06
N ASP A 428 31.79 19.94 5.15
CA ASP A 428 31.91 19.52 3.76
C ASP A 428 32.82 18.28 3.61
N SER A 429 33.89 18.16 4.42
CA SER A 429 34.67 16.92 4.47
C SER A 429 33.81 15.76 4.95
N ARG A 430 32.98 15.96 5.96
CA ARG A 430 32.06 14.91 6.45
C ARG A 430 30.99 14.54 5.43
N ALA A 431 30.46 15.51 4.68
CA ALA A 431 29.51 15.26 3.59
C ALA A 431 30.12 14.35 2.52
N ASN A 432 31.38 14.59 2.16
CA ASN A 432 32.11 13.76 1.22
C ASN A 432 32.36 12.33 1.76
N ASP A 433 32.69 12.18 3.05
CA ASP A 433 32.82 10.86 3.68
C ASP A 433 31.50 10.08 3.65
N VAL A 434 30.38 10.74 3.97
CA VAL A 434 29.05 10.12 3.92
C VAL A 434 28.70 9.70 2.49
N ARG A 435 28.99 10.54 1.48
CA ARG A 435 28.80 10.18 0.07
C ARG A 435 29.60 8.95 -0.33
N ARG A 436 30.86 8.83 0.13
CA ARG A 436 31.68 7.63 -0.10
C ARG A 436 31.08 6.39 0.57
N LEU A 437 30.56 6.52 1.79
CA LEU A 437 29.88 5.42 2.48
C LEU A 437 28.62 4.97 1.72
N GLN A 438 27.79 5.90 1.26
CA GLN A 438 26.58 5.59 0.47
C GLN A 438 26.92 4.83 -0.81
N GLN A 439 27.93 5.28 -1.56
CA GLN A 439 28.39 4.60 -2.78
C GLN A 439 28.98 3.21 -2.49
N ARG A 440 29.67 3.05 -1.36
CA ARG A 440 30.26 1.77 -0.96
C ARG A 440 29.18 0.74 -0.61
N TYR A 441 28.17 1.13 0.17
CA TYR A 441 27.20 0.19 0.75
C TYR A 441 25.94 -0.04 -0.10
N GLU A 442 25.68 0.75 -1.16
CA GLU A 442 24.46 0.62 -1.97
C GLU A 442 24.14 -0.82 -2.44
N ARG A 443 25.14 -1.52 -2.99
CA ARG A 443 24.95 -2.90 -3.48
C ARG A 443 24.95 -3.93 -2.35
N GLU A 444 25.73 -3.69 -1.31
CA GLU A 444 25.84 -4.60 -0.16
C GLU A 444 24.56 -4.57 0.67
N ASP A 445 24.00 -3.39 0.93
CA ASP A 445 22.76 -3.20 1.67
C ASP A 445 21.57 -3.84 0.95
N THR A 446 21.46 -3.66 -0.36
CA THR A 446 20.36 -4.25 -1.15
C THR A 446 20.44 -5.78 -1.18
N ALA A 447 21.61 -6.35 -1.42
CA ALA A 447 21.81 -7.81 -1.45
C ALA A 447 21.66 -8.45 -0.06
N SER A 448 22.23 -7.83 0.97
CA SER A 448 22.12 -8.29 2.37
C SER A 448 20.69 -8.20 2.88
N PHE A 449 19.94 -7.15 2.52
CA PHE A 449 18.53 -7.01 2.88
C PHE A 449 17.67 -8.12 2.25
N GLN A 450 17.84 -8.41 0.96
CA GLN A 450 17.12 -9.53 0.33
C GLN A 450 17.49 -10.89 0.94
N LYS A 451 18.77 -11.10 1.30
CA LYS A 451 19.22 -12.31 2.00
C LYS A 451 18.61 -12.41 3.40
N MET A 452 18.50 -11.29 4.10
CA MET A 452 17.88 -11.20 5.43
C MET A 452 16.40 -11.58 5.35
N LEU A 453 15.64 -11.02 4.39
CA LEU A 453 14.21 -11.34 4.19
C LEU A 453 13.97 -12.83 3.87
N ARG A 454 14.86 -13.47 3.08
CA ARG A 454 14.71 -14.89 2.71
C ARG A 454 15.07 -15.88 3.82
N GLY A 455 15.62 -15.42 4.93
CA GLY A 455 16.07 -16.27 6.02
C GLY A 455 17.59 -16.36 6.07
N SER A 456 18.20 -15.46 6.85
CA SER A 456 19.52 -15.71 7.45
C SER A 456 19.32 -16.44 8.79
N ALA A 457 20.37 -17.03 9.37
CA ALA A 457 20.30 -17.78 10.63
C ALA A 457 19.57 -17.04 11.78
N GLN A 458 19.55 -15.70 11.75
CA GLN A 458 18.83 -14.88 12.74
C GLN A 458 17.30 -14.88 12.56
N VAL A 459 16.79 -15.18 11.38
CA VAL A 459 15.35 -15.24 11.08
C VAL A 459 14.75 -16.58 11.51
N GLU A 460 15.54 -17.65 11.55
CA GLU A 460 15.08 -18.95 12.06
C GLU A 460 14.69 -18.86 13.54
N GLU A 461 15.39 -18.04 14.34
CA GLU A 461 15.07 -17.84 15.75
C GLU A 461 13.80 -16.99 15.95
N ASN A 462 13.55 -16.00 15.09
CA ASN A 462 12.38 -15.13 15.18
C ASN A 462 11.89 -14.71 13.78
N PRO A 463 11.10 -15.56 13.10
CA PRO A 463 10.61 -15.25 11.74
C PRO A 463 9.73 -14.00 11.70
N GLY A 464 9.16 -13.60 12.85
CA GLY A 464 8.35 -12.38 12.97
C GLY A 464 9.14 -11.07 12.90
N LEU A 465 10.48 -11.08 12.96
CA LEU A 465 11.28 -9.84 12.90
C LEU A 465 11.27 -9.20 11.50
N TYR A 466 11.22 -10.02 10.45
CA TYR A 466 11.32 -9.59 9.05
C TYR A 466 10.15 -10.15 8.23
N SER A 467 8.94 -10.03 8.76
CA SER A 467 7.72 -10.47 8.11
C SER A 467 6.81 -9.28 7.82
N ALA A 468 6.39 -9.16 6.56
CA ALA A 468 5.35 -8.23 6.13
C ALA A 468 4.38 -8.98 5.22
N TYR A 469 3.24 -8.35 4.93
CA TYR A 469 2.26 -8.92 4.02
C TYR A 469 2.79 -9.11 2.58
N SER A 470 3.74 -8.28 2.13
CA SER A 470 4.14 -8.18 0.72
C SER A 470 5.62 -7.88 0.45
N ASP A 471 6.54 -8.36 1.31
CA ASP A 471 8.00 -8.20 1.12
C ASP A 471 8.60 -9.30 0.21
N TRP A 472 8.01 -9.51 -0.96
CA TRP A 472 8.49 -10.51 -1.91
C TRP A 472 9.71 -10.00 -2.70
N SER A 473 10.53 -10.93 -3.21
CA SER A 473 11.65 -10.56 -4.10
C SER A 473 11.21 -10.14 -5.51
N TYR A 474 9.93 -10.29 -5.84
CA TYR A 474 9.34 -9.98 -7.13
C TYR A 474 8.35 -8.83 -7.02
N PHE A 475 8.13 -8.13 -8.13
CA PHE A 475 7.19 -7.02 -8.16
C PHE A 475 5.81 -7.53 -8.58
N ASN A 476 4.79 -7.21 -7.78
CA ASN A 476 3.39 -7.51 -8.12
C ASN A 476 2.61 -6.21 -8.35
N PRO A 477 2.19 -5.87 -9.58
CA PRO A 477 1.40 -4.68 -9.85
C PRO A 477 -0.02 -4.72 -9.24
N ARG A 478 -0.47 -5.90 -8.79
CA ARG A 478 -1.77 -6.12 -8.15
C ARG A 478 -1.68 -6.32 -6.64
N ALA A 479 -0.51 -6.06 -6.05
CA ALA A 479 -0.31 -6.15 -4.61
C ALA A 479 -1.42 -5.41 -3.85
N VAL A 480 -2.03 -6.11 -2.90
CA VAL A 480 -3.10 -5.62 -2.04
C VAL A 480 -2.54 -4.58 -1.10
N ARG A 481 -3.37 -3.57 -0.81
CA ARG A 481 -3.04 -2.53 0.15
C ARG A 481 -2.86 -3.13 1.55
N ALA A 482 -1.77 -2.79 2.23
CA ALA A 482 -1.43 -3.36 3.53
C ALA A 482 -2.55 -3.13 4.57
N GLU A 483 -3.29 -2.02 4.47
CA GLU A 483 -4.39 -1.67 5.36
C GLU A 483 -5.56 -2.67 5.27
N GLU A 484 -5.83 -3.25 4.11
CA GLU A 484 -6.88 -4.26 3.92
C GLU A 484 -6.53 -5.54 4.69
N ARG A 485 -5.27 -5.98 4.60
CA ARG A 485 -4.78 -7.15 5.34
C ARG A 485 -4.69 -6.88 6.85
N ASP A 486 -4.22 -5.71 7.25
CA ASP A 486 -4.17 -5.30 8.68
C ASP A 486 -5.58 -5.24 9.30
N ALA A 487 -6.57 -4.69 8.58
CA ALA A 487 -7.95 -4.66 9.06
C ALA A 487 -8.49 -6.06 9.34
N LEU A 488 -8.23 -7.03 8.45
CA LEU A 488 -8.59 -8.44 8.66
C LEU A 488 -7.80 -9.04 9.84
N SER A 489 -6.49 -8.81 9.90
CA SER A 489 -5.63 -9.30 11.00
C SER A 489 -6.09 -8.80 12.36
N ARG A 490 -6.46 -7.51 12.49
CA ARG A 490 -7.00 -6.96 13.75
C ARG A 490 -8.32 -7.64 14.14
N GLN A 491 -9.20 -7.92 13.19
CA GLN A 491 -10.43 -8.66 13.44
C GLN A 491 -10.17 -10.11 13.86
N THR A 492 -9.16 -10.76 13.26
CA THR A 492 -8.72 -12.11 13.62
C THR A 492 -8.21 -12.14 15.05
N VAL A 493 -7.35 -11.20 15.45
CA VAL A 493 -6.84 -11.09 16.82
C VAL A 493 -7.96 -10.84 17.83
N ALA A 494 -8.95 -10.00 17.49
CA ALA A 494 -10.12 -9.79 18.34
C ALA A 494 -10.95 -11.07 18.50
N ALA A 495 -11.18 -11.82 17.42
CA ALA A 495 -11.90 -13.08 17.46
C ALA A 495 -11.15 -14.16 18.25
N LEU A 496 -9.81 -14.23 18.15
CA LEU A 496 -8.97 -15.11 18.96
C LEU A 496 -9.09 -14.79 20.45
N LYS A 497 -9.10 -13.52 20.84
CA LYS A 497 -9.33 -13.11 22.25
C LYS A 497 -10.70 -13.56 22.75
N THR A 498 -11.76 -13.37 21.96
CA THR A 498 -13.10 -13.85 22.32
C THR A 498 -13.17 -15.38 22.44
N TYR A 499 -12.45 -16.11 21.58
CA TYR A 499 -12.34 -17.57 21.68
C TYR A 499 -11.63 -18.00 22.97
N ASP A 500 -10.54 -17.33 23.34
CA ASP A 500 -9.78 -17.61 24.56
C ASP A 500 -10.59 -17.28 25.83
N GLU A 501 -11.27 -16.14 25.85
CA GLU A 501 -12.16 -15.73 26.95
C GLU A 501 -13.26 -16.76 27.25
N ALA A 502 -13.81 -17.40 26.21
CA ALA A 502 -14.82 -18.45 26.35
C ALA A 502 -14.34 -19.67 27.14
N SER A 503 -13.03 -19.95 27.16
CA SER A 503 -12.46 -21.07 27.92
C SER A 503 -12.78 -20.97 29.42
N ARG A 504 -12.78 -19.75 29.99
CA ARG A 504 -13.08 -19.51 31.41
C ARG A 504 -14.53 -19.78 31.80
N ASP A 505 -15.41 -19.76 30.81
CA ASP A 505 -16.85 -19.96 30.98
C ASP A 505 -17.27 -21.40 30.75
N ILE A 506 -16.58 -22.12 29.87
CA ILE A 506 -16.80 -23.55 29.58
C ILE A 506 -16.20 -24.41 30.70
N TYR A 507 -14.97 -24.09 31.10
CA TYR A 507 -14.22 -24.84 32.09
C TYR A 507 -14.22 -24.10 33.44
N ARG A 508 -13.86 -24.81 34.50
CA ARG A 508 -13.67 -24.23 35.83
C ARG A 508 -12.48 -24.89 36.52
N VAL A 509 -11.88 -24.14 37.44
CA VAL A 509 -10.91 -24.66 38.40
C VAL A 509 -11.59 -25.68 39.31
N GLY A 510 -10.82 -26.61 39.91
CA GLY A 510 -11.32 -27.57 40.89
C GLY A 510 -12.05 -26.89 42.06
N PHE A 511 -13.01 -27.60 42.67
CA PHE A 511 -13.83 -27.04 43.76
C PHE A 511 -12.97 -26.65 44.98
N GLU A 512 -12.10 -27.56 45.42
CA GLU A 512 -11.21 -27.34 46.58
C GLU A 512 -10.26 -26.17 46.36
N GLU A 513 -9.76 -25.97 45.13
CA GLU A 513 -8.89 -24.84 44.80
C GLU A 513 -9.66 -23.52 44.79
N ALA A 514 -10.91 -23.52 44.31
CA ALA A 514 -11.77 -22.35 44.37
C ALA A 514 -12.13 -21.99 45.83
N GLU A 515 -12.38 -22.99 46.68
CA GLU A 515 -12.61 -22.82 48.11
C GLU A 515 -11.37 -22.26 48.82
N ALA A 516 -10.20 -22.86 48.59
CA ALA A 516 -8.92 -22.39 49.11
C ALA A 516 -8.62 -20.94 48.68
N ARG A 517 -8.92 -20.59 47.42
CA ARG A 517 -8.78 -19.20 46.93
C ARG A 517 -9.75 -18.26 47.62
N SER A 518 -10.97 -18.70 47.89
CA SER A 518 -12.00 -17.88 48.56
C SER A 518 -11.69 -17.59 50.03
N ALA A 519 -10.82 -18.39 50.66
CA ALA A 519 -10.29 -18.12 52.00
C ALA A 519 -9.47 -16.81 52.03
N PHE A 520 -8.80 -16.46 50.93
CA PHE A 520 -8.11 -15.18 50.77
C PHE A 520 -9.07 -14.12 50.21
N ARG A 521 -9.71 -13.38 51.12
CA ARG A 521 -10.61 -12.29 50.72
C ARG A 521 -9.82 -11.12 50.12
N PRO A 522 -10.36 -10.46 49.07
CA PRO A 522 -9.77 -9.22 48.58
C PRO A 522 -9.96 -8.14 49.64
N VAL A 523 -8.84 -7.66 50.20
CA VAL A 523 -8.81 -6.57 51.19
C VAL A 523 -8.30 -5.32 50.48
N GLU A 524 -9.10 -4.24 50.54
CA GLU A 524 -8.73 -2.93 50.01
C GLU A 524 -7.41 -2.44 50.65
N GLY A 525 -6.52 -1.87 49.84
CA GLY A 525 -5.21 -1.39 50.27
C GLY A 525 -4.13 -2.46 50.52
N LYS A 526 -4.46 -3.77 50.43
CA LYS A 526 -3.47 -4.85 50.58
C LYS A 526 -3.32 -5.69 49.31
N ASN A 527 -4.38 -6.37 48.91
CA ASN A 527 -4.35 -7.38 47.84
C ASN A 527 -5.22 -6.98 46.63
N ASN A 528 -5.82 -5.79 46.68
CA ASN A 528 -6.51 -5.20 45.55
C ASN A 528 -5.59 -4.19 44.86
N ALA A 529 -5.68 -4.09 43.54
CA ALA A 529 -4.93 -3.07 42.80
C ALA A 529 -5.35 -1.67 43.28
N PRO A 530 -4.42 -0.70 43.36
CA PRO A 530 -4.76 0.66 43.76
C PRO A 530 -5.75 1.31 42.78
N SER A 531 -6.53 2.28 43.22
CA SER A 531 -7.49 2.99 42.35
C SER A 531 -6.82 3.85 41.27
N TYR A 532 -5.54 4.20 41.44
CA TYR A 532 -4.74 5.05 40.56
C TYR A 532 -3.87 4.26 39.56
N VAL A 533 -4.33 3.09 39.10
CA VAL A 533 -3.64 2.33 38.04
C VAL A 533 -3.34 3.26 36.86
N PRO A 534 -2.12 3.20 36.29
CA PRO A 534 -1.76 4.05 35.17
C PRO A 534 -2.72 3.81 34.01
N THR A 535 -3.55 4.81 33.73
CA THR A 535 -4.46 4.84 32.59
C THR A 535 -4.37 6.22 31.97
N LEU A 536 -4.52 6.31 30.64
CA LEU A 536 -4.44 7.60 29.97
C LEU A 536 -5.47 8.63 30.51
N PRO A 537 -6.75 8.27 30.78
CA PRO A 537 -7.71 9.20 31.35
C PRO A 537 -7.31 9.73 32.73
N HIS A 538 -6.69 8.89 33.57
CA HIS A 538 -6.16 9.32 34.89
C HIS A 538 -5.15 10.46 34.74
N PHE A 539 -4.16 10.30 33.87
CA PHE A 539 -3.17 11.36 33.63
C PHE A 539 -3.75 12.60 32.95
N VAL A 540 -4.72 12.43 32.03
CA VAL A 540 -5.43 13.59 31.44
C VAL A 540 -6.18 14.37 32.52
N ALA A 541 -6.86 13.67 33.43
CA ALA A 541 -7.55 14.29 34.55
C ALA A 541 -6.57 15.00 35.49
N LEU A 542 -5.42 14.40 35.82
CA LEU A 542 -4.40 15.05 36.66
C LEU A 542 -3.86 16.35 36.05
N VAL A 543 -3.60 16.37 34.73
CA VAL A 543 -3.13 17.58 34.05
C VAL A 543 -4.23 18.63 33.95
N LYS A 544 -5.47 18.24 33.61
CA LYS A 544 -6.62 19.17 33.54
C LYS A 544 -7.06 19.70 34.90
N LYS A 545 -6.81 18.95 35.99
CA LYS A 545 -7.11 19.37 37.36
C LYS A 545 -6.26 20.56 37.79
N ASP A 546 -5.16 20.83 37.10
CA ASP A 546 -4.36 22.01 37.37
C ASP A 546 -5.19 23.29 37.23
N PRO A 547 -5.20 24.19 38.24
CA PRO A 547 -6.06 25.36 38.25
C PRO A 547 -5.84 26.28 37.06
N HIS A 548 -4.59 26.43 36.59
CA HIS A 548 -4.29 27.29 35.44
C HIS A 548 -4.76 26.65 34.14
N VAL A 549 -4.54 25.35 33.95
CA VAL A 549 -5.01 24.60 32.77
C VAL A 549 -6.52 24.64 32.69
N SER A 550 -7.20 24.34 33.81
CA SER A 550 -8.65 24.41 33.92
C SER A 550 -9.18 25.81 33.58
N PHE A 551 -8.61 26.85 34.18
CA PHE A 551 -9.02 28.24 33.93
C PHE A 551 -8.83 28.68 32.48
N LEU A 552 -7.69 28.35 31.85
CA LEU A 552 -7.50 28.65 30.43
C LEU A 552 -8.50 27.90 29.56
N SER A 553 -8.73 26.62 29.84
CA SER A 553 -9.60 25.78 29.00
C SER A 553 -11.09 26.14 29.09
N HIS A 554 -11.55 26.66 30.23
CA HIS A 554 -12.97 26.92 30.50
C HIS A 554 -13.36 28.40 30.51
N VAL A 555 -12.44 29.32 30.81
CA VAL A 555 -12.77 30.74 31.05
C VAL A 555 -12.03 31.69 30.11
N ALA A 556 -10.70 31.55 29.98
CA ALA A 556 -9.89 32.59 29.33
C ALA A 556 -9.80 32.42 27.80
N LEU A 557 -9.71 31.19 27.30
CA LEU A 557 -9.64 30.95 25.86
C LEU A 557 -11.01 31.18 25.22
N PRO A 558 -11.09 31.93 24.10
CA PRO A 558 -12.35 32.18 23.42
C PRO A 558 -12.97 30.87 22.95
N GLU A 559 -14.25 30.67 23.24
CA GLU A 559 -15.00 29.54 22.67
C GLU A 559 -15.37 29.87 21.22
N GLU A 560 -14.85 29.07 20.28
CA GLU A 560 -15.27 29.12 18.88
C GLU A 560 -16.65 28.47 18.71
N TYR A 561 -17.70 29.09 19.24
CA TYR A 561 -19.06 28.80 18.81
C TYR A 561 -19.43 29.75 17.65
N ASN A 562 -19.54 29.18 16.44
CA ASN A 562 -20.34 29.72 15.32
C ASN A 562 -19.99 31.11 14.73
N THR A 563 -18.71 31.50 14.64
CA THR A 563 -18.33 32.59 13.72
C THR A 563 -17.69 32.02 12.45
N ALA A 564 -18.49 31.95 11.38
CA ALA A 564 -18.06 31.50 10.04
C ALA A 564 -16.91 32.35 9.44
N SER A 565 -16.48 33.44 10.10
CA SER A 565 -15.48 34.38 9.62
C SER A 565 -14.05 34.13 10.08
N HIS A 566 -13.78 33.18 10.99
CA HIS A 566 -12.41 32.87 11.46
C HIS A 566 -11.87 31.50 11.02
N ALA A 567 -12.60 30.77 10.17
CA ALA A 567 -12.22 29.45 9.66
C ALA A 567 -10.98 29.44 8.74
N ALA A 568 -10.29 30.57 8.55
CA ALA A 568 -9.28 30.72 7.50
C ALA A 568 -7.80 30.67 7.96
N ALA A 569 -7.44 30.62 9.26
CA ALA A 569 -6.03 30.85 9.61
C ALA A 569 -5.41 30.17 10.85
N GLY A 570 -6.05 29.25 11.56
CA GLY A 570 -5.36 28.63 12.71
C GLY A 570 -6.08 27.46 13.34
N VAL A 571 -5.29 26.49 13.82
CA VAL A 571 -5.77 25.50 14.78
C VAL A 571 -6.28 26.25 16.00
N SER A 572 -7.55 26.06 16.36
CA SER A 572 -8.14 26.68 17.55
C SER A 572 -7.21 26.54 18.76
N GLU A 573 -6.99 27.63 19.49
CA GLU A 573 -6.10 27.62 20.66
C GLU A 573 -6.57 26.63 21.72
N LYS A 574 -7.89 26.42 21.84
CA LYS A 574 -8.49 25.40 22.69
C LYS A 574 -8.08 23.99 22.25
N HIS A 575 -8.13 23.71 20.94
CA HIS A 575 -7.67 22.44 20.39
C HIS A 575 -6.16 22.23 20.58
N GLN A 576 -5.37 23.30 20.46
CA GLN A 576 -3.93 23.23 20.73
C GLN A 576 -3.64 22.91 22.21
N LEU A 577 -4.35 23.55 23.15
CA LEU A 577 -4.25 23.23 24.58
C LEU A 577 -4.60 21.76 24.86
N GLU A 578 -5.73 21.28 24.33
CA GLU A 578 -6.15 19.89 24.48
C GLU A 578 -5.13 18.91 23.92
N LYS A 579 -4.55 19.20 22.75
CA LYS A 579 -3.49 18.40 22.16
C LYS A 579 -2.25 18.32 23.07
N LEU A 580 -1.82 19.44 23.64
CA LEU A 580 -0.65 19.50 24.54
C LEU A 580 -0.90 18.74 25.85
N VAL A 581 -2.11 18.89 26.42
CA VAL A 581 -2.54 18.13 27.61
C VAL A 581 -2.49 16.62 27.34
N VAL A 582 -3.02 16.16 26.20
CA VAL A 582 -2.97 14.74 25.81
C VAL A 582 -1.55 14.27 25.54
N GLN A 583 -0.69 15.10 24.94
CA GLN A 583 0.73 14.75 24.72
C GLN A 583 1.47 14.53 26.04
N LEU A 584 1.32 15.43 27.01
CA LEU A 584 1.91 15.27 28.34
C LEU A 584 1.35 14.05 29.06
N ALA A 585 0.02 13.87 29.06
CA ALA A 585 -0.63 12.72 29.69
C ALA A 585 -0.17 11.38 29.08
N ARG A 586 0.02 11.31 27.75
CA ARG A 586 0.57 10.12 27.08
C ARG A 586 2.02 9.84 27.47
N ALA A 587 2.83 10.88 27.65
CA ALA A 587 4.22 10.74 28.09
C ALA A 587 4.29 10.22 29.53
N LEU A 588 3.51 10.80 30.44
CA LEU A 588 3.39 10.35 31.84
C LEU A 588 2.89 8.91 31.92
N TYR A 589 1.84 8.57 31.15
CA TYR A 589 1.30 7.21 31.08
C TYR A 589 2.37 6.18 30.66
N ARG A 590 3.15 6.47 29.62
CA ARG A 590 4.23 5.57 29.17
C ARG A 590 5.37 5.46 30.18
N MET A 591 5.68 6.55 30.88
CA MET A 591 6.67 6.54 31.96
C MET A 591 6.19 5.65 33.12
N ALA A 592 4.91 5.75 33.50
CA ALA A 592 4.32 4.96 34.56
C ALA A 592 4.30 3.45 34.25
N LEU A 593 3.93 3.06 33.01
CA LEU A 593 3.95 1.66 32.59
C LEU A 593 5.35 1.01 32.69
N GLU A 594 6.40 1.77 32.38
CA GLU A 594 7.79 1.28 32.33
C GLU A 594 8.64 1.80 33.50
N PHE A 595 8.01 2.27 34.58
CA PHE A 595 8.70 2.90 35.71
C PHE A 595 9.72 1.97 36.39
N HIS A 596 9.40 0.67 36.42
CA HIS A 596 10.23 -0.40 36.97
C HIS A 596 11.51 -0.68 36.14
N LYS A 597 11.59 -0.27 34.86
CA LYS A 597 12.77 -0.46 34.00
C LYS A 597 13.54 0.84 33.84
N GLU A 598 14.67 0.97 34.53
CA GLU A 598 15.46 2.20 34.57
C GLU A 598 15.77 2.79 33.18
N ARG A 599 16.28 1.98 32.24
CA ARG A 599 16.63 2.45 30.88
C ARG A 599 15.44 3.06 30.14
N LEU A 600 14.27 2.43 30.22
CA LEU A 600 13.05 2.93 29.56
C LEU A 600 12.44 4.10 30.31
N ARG A 601 12.48 4.08 31.66
CA ARG A 601 12.05 5.19 32.50
C ARG A 601 12.80 6.47 32.14
N ARG A 602 14.13 6.44 32.05
CA ARG A 602 14.95 7.61 31.68
C ARG A 602 14.61 8.16 30.29
N VAL A 603 14.42 7.29 29.29
CA VAL A 603 14.00 7.70 27.94
C VAL A 603 12.59 8.29 27.95
N ASN A 604 11.64 7.69 28.67
CA ASN A 604 10.29 8.21 28.77
C ASN A 604 10.22 9.51 29.57
N ARG A 605 11.11 9.71 30.56
CA ARG A 605 11.25 10.99 31.26
C ARG A 605 11.66 12.12 30.31
N GLN A 606 12.55 11.88 29.35
CA GLN A 606 12.88 12.88 28.32
C GLN A 606 11.64 13.26 27.50
N LYS A 607 10.77 12.30 27.16
CA LYS A 607 9.49 12.58 26.48
C LYS A 607 8.56 13.43 27.36
N VAL A 608 8.54 13.18 28.67
CA VAL A 608 7.78 13.99 29.64
C VAL A 608 8.34 15.41 29.70
N GLN A 609 9.66 15.60 29.76
CA GLN A 609 10.30 16.92 29.76
C GLN A 609 9.94 17.73 28.50
N VAL A 610 10.05 17.12 27.32
CA VAL A 610 9.66 17.78 26.07
C VAL A 610 8.17 18.13 26.07
N ALA A 611 7.29 17.19 26.44
CA ALA A 611 5.85 17.46 26.44
C ALA A 611 5.45 18.52 27.48
N ALA A 612 6.07 18.51 28.65
CA ALA A 612 5.82 19.48 29.72
C ALA A 612 6.30 20.87 29.33
N SER A 613 7.53 21.01 28.80
CA SER A 613 8.06 22.31 28.35
C SER A 613 7.19 22.97 27.25
N LEU A 614 6.63 22.18 26.32
CA LEU A 614 5.70 22.67 25.31
C LEU A 614 4.39 23.18 25.91
N LEU A 615 3.83 22.44 26.88
CA LEU A 615 2.63 22.86 27.60
C LEU A 615 2.91 24.11 28.44
N ASP A 616 3.99 24.13 29.21
CA ASP A 616 4.38 25.25 30.08
C ASP A 616 4.60 26.55 29.28
N ARG A 617 5.24 26.45 28.11
CA ARG A 617 5.40 27.57 27.19
C ARG A 617 4.05 28.08 26.68
N PHE A 618 3.18 27.19 26.23
CA PHE A 618 1.84 27.55 25.77
C PHE A 618 1.03 28.21 26.89
N MET A 619 1.04 27.62 28.10
CA MET A 619 0.38 28.16 29.28
C MET A 619 0.88 29.56 29.60
N THR A 620 2.20 29.77 29.63
CA THR A 620 2.81 31.06 29.96
C THR A 620 2.49 32.14 28.91
N GLU A 621 2.59 31.81 27.62
CA GLU A 621 2.28 32.73 26.52
C GLU A 621 0.79 33.10 26.52
N ARG A 622 -0.11 32.12 26.62
CA ARG A 622 -1.57 32.36 26.59
C ARG A 622 -2.10 32.99 27.85
N TRP A 623 -1.53 32.70 29.02
CA TRP A 623 -1.85 33.42 30.25
C TRP A 623 -1.48 34.89 30.13
N ARG A 624 -0.29 35.21 29.59
CA ARG A 624 0.12 36.60 29.36
C ARG A 624 -0.82 37.32 28.39
N VAL A 625 -1.27 36.66 27.33
CA VAL A 625 -2.17 37.26 26.32
C VAL A 625 -3.60 37.38 26.83
N HIS A 626 -4.25 36.28 27.23
CA HIS A 626 -5.69 36.22 27.51
C HIS A 626 -6.08 36.52 28.96
N CYS A 627 -5.13 36.50 29.90
CA CYS A 627 -5.43 36.83 31.30
C CYS A 627 -4.90 38.22 31.67
N VAL A 628 -3.81 38.68 31.06
CA VAL A 628 -3.16 39.96 31.42
C VAL A 628 -3.39 41.04 30.36
N ALA A 629 -2.91 40.84 29.13
CA ALA A 629 -2.89 41.87 28.10
C ALA A 629 -4.28 42.16 27.50
N HIS A 630 -4.98 41.13 27.06
CA HIS A 630 -6.26 41.20 26.35
C HIS A 630 -7.27 40.20 26.93
N PRO A 631 -7.73 40.39 28.17
CA PRO A 631 -8.76 39.55 28.74
C PRO A 631 -10.11 39.79 28.05
N SER A 632 -10.91 38.72 27.93
CA SER A 632 -12.26 38.79 27.35
C SER A 632 -13.20 39.66 28.18
N SER A 633 -12.99 39.73 29.50
CA SER A 633 -13.67 40.67 30.41
C SER A 633 -12.75 41.07 31.56
N GLU A 634 -13.07 42.19 32.22
CA GLU A 634 -12.38 42.59 33.46
C GLU A 634 -12.50 41.51 34.55
N GLY A 635 -13.62 40.78 34.59
CA GLY A 635 -13.82 39.63 35.47
C GLY A 635 -12.83 38.50 35.25
N VAL A 636 -12.43 38.21 34.00
CA VAL A 636 -11.39 37.20 33.70
C VAL A 636 -10.04 37.63 34.25
N ARG A 637 -9.68 38.92 34.12
CA ARG A 637 -8.43 39.46 34.67
C ARG A 637 -8.41 39.38 36.20
N ASP A 638 -9.52 39.77 36.84
CA ASP A 638 -9.64 39.74 38.30
C ASP A 638 -9.62 38.32 38.85
N MET A 639 -10.28 37.36 38.18
CA MET A 639 -10.18 35.94 38.54
C MET A 639 -8.77 35.41 38.33
N ALA A 640 -8.11 35.74 37.22
CA ALA A 640 -6.74 35.31 36.93
C ALA A 640 -5.75 35.78 38.00
N ARG A 641 -5.90 37.02 38.52
CA ARG A 641 -5.06 37.59 39.59
C ARG A 641 -5.23 36.89 40.95
N ARG A 642 -6.31 36.13 41.15
CA ARG A 642 -6.54 35.36 42.40
C ARG A 642 -5.75 34.06 42.44
N PHE A 643 -5.30 33.55 41.29
CA PHE A 643 -4.45 32.37 41.26
C PHE A 643 -3.04 32.71 41.77
N SER A 644 -2.41 31.74 42.43
CA SER A 644 -0.99 31.80 42.75
C SER A 644 -0.14 31.80 41.46
N ALA A 645 1.17 31.94 41.62
CA ALA A 645 2.09 31.73 40.50
C ALA A 645 1.89 30.33 39.89
N TYR A 646 1.93 30.27 38.55
CA TYR A 646 1.86 29.02 37.81
C TYR A 646 3.09 28.16 38.11
N VAL A 647 2.87 26.90 38.49
CA VAL A 647 3.93 25.92 38.71
C VAL A 647 4.13 25.11 37.43
N PRO A 648 5.26 25.26 36.72
CA PRO A 648 5.53 24.54 35.47
C PRO A 648 5.47 23.02 35.67
N PHE A 649 4.91 22.29 34.70
CA PHE A 649 4.87 20.83 34.71
C PHE A 649 6.27 20.19 34.58
N GLU A 650 7.22 20.86 33.93
CA GLU A 650 8.56 20.33 33.70
C GLU A 650 9.30 19.99 35.00
N GLY A 651 9.15 20.87 35.99
CA GLY A 651 9.77 20.77 37.32
C GLY A 651 8.96 19.97 38.34
N ARG A 652 7.79 19.41 37.99
CA ARG A 652 7.01 18.60 38.93
C ARG A 652 7.66 17.24 39.17
N ILE A 653 7.87 16.92 40.44
CA ILE A 653 8.46 15.66 40.89
C ILE A 653 7.39 14.55 40.99
N LEU A 654 6.94 14.04 39.85
CA LEU A 654 5.86 13.05 39.78
C LEU A 654 6.39 11.61 39.84
N ASP A 655 5.76 10.79 40.67
CA ASP A 655 6.00 9.35 40.81
C ASP A 655 5.31 8.52 39.69
N GLU A 656 5.27 7.19 39.84
CA GLU A 656 4.61 6.28 38.89
C GLU A 656 3.08 6.44 38.83
N SER A 657 2.46 6.91 39.92
CA SER A 657 1.03 7.13 40.00
C SER A 657 0.61 8.50 39.42
N GLY A 658 1.58 9.37 39.15
CA GLY A 658 1.36 10.73 38.68
C GLY A 658 1.14 11.74 39.80
N PHE A 659 1.35 11.33 41.06
CA PHE A 659 1.31 12.21 42.22
C PHE A 659 2.72 12.70 42.58
N PRO A 660 2.84 13.80 43.34
CA PRO A 660 4.13 14.21 43.88
C PRO A 660 4.76 13.08 44.70
N THR A 661 6.05 12.82 44.49
CA THR A 661 6.77 11.74 45.19
C THR A 661 7.05 12.08 46.65
N ASP A 662 7.02 11.07 47.53
CA ASP A 662 7.48 11.16 48.92
C ASP A 662 9.02 11.11 49.04
N ALA A 663 9.72 10.76 47.96
CA ALA A 663 11.17 10.66 47.95
C ALA A 663 11.85 12.03 48.08
N ARG A 664 13.06 12.04 48.62
CA ARG A 664 13.90 13.25 48.62
C ARG A 664 14.20 13.68 47.18
N MET A 665 14.34 15.00 46.96
CA MET A 665 14.61 15.57 45.64
C MET A 665 15.84 14.96 44.97
N GLU A 666 16.93 14.77 45.71
CA GLU A 666 18.17 14.14 45.22
C GLU A 666 17.95 12.71 44.72
N ASP A 667 17.08 11.96 45.40
CA ASP A 667 16.74 10.59 45.01
C ASP A 667 15.92 10.59 43.71
N TYR A 668 14.93 11.48 43.61
CA TYR A 668 14.12 11.66 42.40
C TYR A 668 14.96 12.08 41.20
N GLU A 669 15.82 13.09 41.35
CA GLU A 669 16.71 13.58 40.29
C GLU A 669 17.63 12.47 39.80
N ARG A 670 18.20 11.68 40.71
CA ARG A 670 19.02 10.51 40.36
C ARG A 670 18.22 9.47 39.57
N TRP A 671 16.99 9.18 39.96
CA TRP A 671 16.14 8.19 39.26
C TRP A 671 15.68 8.63 37.87
N MET A 672 15.54 9.95 37.69
CA MET A 672 15.00 10.60 36.50
C MET A 672 16.05 11.26 35.61
N ALA A 673 17.34 11.11 35.94
CA ALA A 673 18.45 11.65 35.17
C ALA A 673 18.42 11.16 33.71
N ALA A 674 18.84 12.04 32.79
CA ALA A 674 18.90 11.72 31.37
C ALA A 674 19.79 10.49 31.10
N PRO A 675 19.53 9.71 30.04
CA PRO A 675 20.43 8.65 29.62
C PRO A 675 21.81 9.23 29.23
N SER A 676 22.89 8.73 29.80
CA SER A 676 24.24 8.88 29.23
C SER A 676 24.46 7.82 28.16
N VAL A 677 25.25 8.18 27.14
CA VAL A 677 25.60 7.32 25.99
C VAL A 677 26.36 6.08 26.44
#